data_AF-A0A1W9PF91-F1
#
_entry.id   AF-A0A1W9PF91-F1
#
_cell.length_a   1.000
_cell.length_b   1.000
_cell.length_c   1.000
_cell.angle_alpha   90.00
_cell.angle_beta   90.00
_cell.angle_gamma   90.00
#
_symmetry.space_group_name_H-M   'P 1'
#
loop_
_entity.id
_entity.type
_entity.pdbx_description
1 polymer ?
#
loop_
_entity_poly.entity_id
_entity_poly.type
_entity_poly.pdbx_seq_one_letter_code
_entity_poly.pdbx_strand_id
1 'polypeptide(L)'
;DFEFNIPDTFSSCDLKISSAKDDEFILPGERAVVIGREKGRIEEVWIHPVKILKEMRIRVDGVRIEKLVKETIIRPEYVEILGENLRYYVMTSLRDPAVYLHIDFLDDDVHLLDIDFSIPFRIMWPFDENYFHKVLIDTRENMVSVMDWEKRYQAFYIFSEKPIKRKVITRGKKIYLHLRFPVRSKITLAVVGKMKEALAVDRILDLEYQNKTLERFFEDVLKRVNVETDDKVLEESLKWAKIGLSRFLVKTPGLGRGLVAGYGKSLPGWFEGRPGYAWYFGRDSEWVSLALLDLGDFQAVKDNLLLLMKYQGPDGKIYHELTTSGSVHYDASDSTPLFILTFARYVKYTGDVNFAKRYWNSLMKALKYVSSTDKNDDGLVENERVGHGWIEGGRIGVSHTTSYTNAIWIKALEEIIEVGDFLGKNMREQKEILKRTREAFERFWDPEKGYYCVGLDVSGRKIPHETILPSVGMMFNVIPENRREKMLEDFASNEFTTDWGVRLVKKSSEVFDPRGYHEGSVWPLFTGWVSLAEYESWYSINGYVHMMNNALDYRNWTKGYISEVLHGKVYKPAGVCPFQAWSQSMVVQPFVEGMLGYKPDALKKRVNLNLRIPSNITRLRVSSLPFSTGSVSVICEREGEDMFITILKRYDGEITLKMRVGIPLLSEIESVLVCDRAIEFSYYEKGDRKVVEIPEQILKDSLTLHLKLKNFSDVKPPVHVPKPFSRSRGTRIVGFMKEGEKLKVIYEGKIPPEIVGDGIYLVKRNQDSSK
;
A
#
# COMPACT_ATOMS: atom_id res chain seq x y z
N ASP A 1 2.75 -32.25 28.97
CA ASP A 1 4.16 -32.12 28.56
C ASP A 1 4.17 -31.63 27.13
N PHE A 2 4.94 -30.57 26.86
CA PHE A 2 5.07 -29.98 25.53
C PHE A 2 6.56 -29.74 25.32
N GLU A 3 7.07 -30.10 24.14
CA GLU A 3 8.45 -29.81 23.76
C GLU A 3 8.46 -28.76 22.64
N PHE A 4 9.44 -27.87 22.69
CA PHE A 4 9.71 -26.95 21.58
C PHE A 4 10.60 -27.64 20.56
N ASN A 5 10.17 -27.65 19.29
CA ASN A 5 11.10 -27.94 18.20
C ASN A 5 11.76 -26.62 17.77
N ILE A 6 13.00 -26.39 18.24
CA ILE A 6 13.75 -25.16 17.99
C ILE A 6 14.74 -25.43 16.84
N PRO A 7 14.71 -24.65 15.75
CA PRO A 7 15.65 -24.83 14.65
C PRO A 7 17.09 -24.53 15.10
N ASP A 8 18.07 -25.25 14.53
CA ASP A 8 19.49 -24.97 14.78
C ASP A 8 19.95 -23.66 14.13
N THR A 9 19.29 -23.27 13.04
CA THR A 9 19.51 -21.99 12.35
C THR A 9 18.21 -21.46 11.76
N PHE A 10 18.01 -20.14 11.83
CA PHE A 10 16.95 -19.48 11.07
C PHE A 10 17.43 -19.23 9.63
N SER A 11 16.90 -19.97 8.66
CA SER A 11 17.05 -19.66 7.22
C SER A 11 16.23 -18.42 6.88
N SER A 12 16.65 -17.63 5.89
CA SER A 12 15.98 -16.38 5.55
C SER A 12 16.16 -15.96 4.10
N CYS A 13 15.18 -15.22 3.59
CA CYS A 13 15.29 -14.39 2.41
C CYS A 13 16.51 -13.44 2.52
N ASP A 14 17.20 -13.23 1.39
CA ASP A 14 18.38 -12.35 1.32
C ASP A 14 18.04 -10.87 1.58
N LEU A 15 16.75 -10.50 1.53
CA LEU A 15 16.32 -9.13 1.77
C LEU A 15 16.41 -8.78 3.26
N LYS A 16 17.25 -7.80 3.59
CA LYS A 16 17.47 -7.36 4.96
C LYS A 16 17.81 -5.87 5.05
N ILE A 17 17.54 -5.27 6.19
CA ILE A 17 17.98 -3.91 6.52
C ILE A 17 18.70 -3.96 7.87
N SER A 18 19.97 -3.57 7.89
CA SER A 18 20.74 -3.38 9.11
C SER A 18 20.44 -2.02 9.75
N SER A 19 20.37 -2.00 11.08
CA SER A 19 20.15 -0.79 11.88
C SER A 19 20.95 -0.82 13.18
N ALA A 20 21.36 0.36 13.63
CA ALA A 20 21.90 0.61 14.97
C ALA A 20 21.07 1.65 15.74
N LYS A 21 19.88 1.97 15.23
CA LYS A 21 18.94 2.91 15.86
C LYS A 21 18.08 2.19 16.90
N ASP A 22 17.20 2.96 17.53
CA ASP A 22 16.13 2.44 18.37
C ASP A 22 14.80 2.85 17.74
N ASP A 23 14.58 2.48 16.47
CA ASP A 23 13.29 2.73 15.83
C ASP A 23 12.28 1.60 16.20
N GLU A 24 11.02 1.78 15.84
CA GLU A 24 9.99 0.74 15.98
C GLU A 24 10.11 -0.30 14.86
N PHE A 25 9.87 -1.57 15.18
CA PHE A 25 9.63 -2.61 14.19
C PHE A 25 8.24 -3.24 14.44
N ILE A 26 7.62 -3.72 13.37
CA ILE A 26 6.28 -4.33 13.42
C ILE A 26 6.31 -5.64 12.61
N LEU A 27 5.87 -6.73 13.23
CA LEU A 27 5.75 -8.03 12.54
C LEU A 27 4.31 -8.54 12.69
N PRO A 28 3.42 -8.23 11.72
CA PRO A 28 2.07 -8.78 11.69
C PRO A 28 2.04 -10.14 10.97
N GLY A 29 1.25 -11.06 11.49
CA GLY A 29 0.73 -12.23 10.79
C GLY A 29 -0.79 -12.13 10.68
N GLU A 30 -1.44 -13.17 10.15
CA GLU A 30 -2.89 -13.12 9.91
C GLU A 30 -3.71 -13.04 11.21
N ARG A 31 -3.14 -13.45 12.34
CA ARG A 31 -3.87 -13.57 13.62
C ARG A 31 -3.21 -12.86 14.79
N ALA A 32 -2.00 -12.35 14.59
CA ALA A 32 -1.14 -11.84 15.64
C ALA A 32 -0.30 -10.68 15.11
N VAL A 33 0.09 -9.76 15.99
CA VAL A 33 1.10 -8.75 15.66
C VAL A 33 1.93 -8.44 16.90
N VAL A 34 3.24 -8.35 16.70
CA VAL A 34 4.19 -7.83 17.69
C VAL A 34 4.73 -6.50 17.23
N ILE A 35 4.78 -5.56 18.17
CA ILE A 35 5.38 -4.24 17.98
C ILE A 35 6.53 -4.14 18.97
N GLY A 36 7.72 -3.88 18.47
CA GLY A 36 8.95 -3.84 19.25
C GLY A 36 9.87 -2.70 18.85
N ARG A 37 11.02 -2.65 19.50
CA ARG A 37 12.06 -1.65 19.31
C ARG A 37 13.34 -2.34 18.89
N GLU A 38 14.07 -1.75 17.96
CA GLU A 38 15.31 -2.32 17.44
C GLU A 38 16.31 -2.68 18.56
N LYS A 39 16.32 -1.95 19.69
CA LYS A 39 17.16 -2.32 20.85
C LYS A 39 16.62 -3.46 21.73
N GLY A 40 15.63 -4.23 21.28
CA GLY A 40 15.21 -5.48 21.93
C GLY A 40 14.05 -5.37 22.92
N ARG A 41 13.45 -4.19 23.09
CA ARG A 41 12.22 -4.06 23.88
C ARG A 41 10.99 -4.47 23.04
N ILE A 42 10.05 -5.21 23.64
CA ILE A 42 8.73 -5.43 23.03
C ILE A 42 7.72 -4.47 23.66
N GLU A 43 7.09 -3.65 22.82
CA GLU A 43 6.14 -2.64 23.24
C GLU A 43 4.77 -3.24 23.53
N GLU A 44 4.27 -4.07 22.61
CA GLU A 44 3.02 -4.79 22.80
C GLU A 44 2.86 -5.98 21.84
N VAL A 45 2.05 -6.95 22.27
CA VAL A 45 1.58 -8.07 21.43
C VAL A 45 0.06 -8.09 21.44
N TRP A 46 -0.49 -8.20 20.23
CA TRP A 46 -1.90 -8.42 20.00
C TRP A 46 -2.12 -9.77 19.34
N ILE A 47 -3.10 -10.51 19.83
CA ILE A 47 -3.68 -11.66 19.14
C ILE A 47 -5.12 -11.27 18.84
N HIS A 48 -5.43 -10.95 17.59
CA HIS A 48 -6.67 -10.27 17.25
C HIS A 48 -7.90 -10.99 17.84
N PRO A 49 -8.77 -10.29 18.63
CA PRO A 49 -8.78 -8.86 18.93
C PRO A 49 -8.20 -8.45 20.31
N VAL A 50 -7.40 -9.25 20.99
CA VAL A 50 -6.98 -8.99 22.39
C VAL A 50 -5.51 -8.57 22.47
N LYS A 51 -5.24 -7.46 23.16
CA LYS A 51 -3.91 -7.06 23.62
C LYS A 51 -3.54 -7.91 24.82
N ILE A 52 -2.53 -8.76 24.65
CA ILE A 52 -2.14 -9.75 25.67
C ILE A 52 -0.77 -9.50 26.26
N LEU A 53 0.04 -8.59 25.72
CA LEU A 53 1.32 -8.22 26.32
C LEU A 53 1.57 -6.73 26.08
N LYS A 54 2.11 -6.05 27.10
CA LYS A 54 2.57 -4.67 27.01
C LYS A 54 3.83 -4.45 27.85
N GLU A 55 4.79 -3.74 27.25
CA GLU A 55 6.08 -3.34 27.81
C GLU A 55 6.90 -4.52 28.36
N MET A 56 7.29 -5.47 27.51
CA MET A 56 8.20 -6.53 27.92
C MET A 56 9.65 -6.05 27.90
N ARG A 57 10.30 -6.20 29.06
CA ARG A 57 11.69 -5.82 29.31
C ARG A 57 12.47 -7.07 29.67
N ILE A 58 13.67 -7.16 29.11
CA ILE A 58 14.58 -8.29 29.30
C ILE A 58 15.85 -7.77 29.96
N ARG A 59 16.35 -8.49 30.98
CA ARG A 59 17.71 -8.29 31.49
C ARG A 59 18.48 -9.61 31.46
N VAL A 60 19.72 -9.53 31.00
CA VAL A 60 20.71 -10.61 31.04
C VAL A 60 21.75 -10.22 32.09
N ASP A 61 21.91 -11.05 33.11
CA ASP A 61 22.84 -10.83 34.23
C ASP A 61 22.66 -9.46 34.90
N GLY A 62 21.41 -9.03 35.03
CA GLY A 62 21.02 -7.75 35.61
C GLY A 62 21.16 -6.54 34.65
N VAL A 63 21.76 -6.72 33.47
CA VAL A 63 21.92 -5.67 32.45
C VAL A 63 20.73 -5.68 31.49
N ARG A 64 20.16 -4.50 31.23
CA ARG A 64 19.08 -4.34 30.25
C ARG A 64 19.53 -4.70 28.84
N ILE A 65 18.73 -5.48 28.11
CA ILE A 65 19.06 -5.93 26.75
C ILE A 65 19.36 -4.76 25.82
N GLU A 66 18.71 -3.61 25.99
CA GLU A 66 18.93 -2.41 25.16
C GLU A 66 20.37 -1.86 25.22
N LYS A 67 21.12 -2.22 26.28
CA LYS A 67 22.55 -1.87 26.42
C LYS A 67 23.48 -2.91 25.82
N LEU A 68 22.98 -4.11 25.52
CA LEU A 68 23.74 -5.24 24.97
C LEU A 68 23.65 -5.30 23.44
N VAL A 69 22.62 -4.66 22.85
CA VAL A 69 22.43 -4.63 21.39
C VAL A 69 23.52 -3.81 20.70
N LYS A 70 24.19 -4.45 19.74
CA LYS A 70 25.17 -3.84 18.82
C LYS A 70 24.53 -3.51 17.47
N GLU A 71 23.76 -4.44 16.92
CA GLU A 71 23.12 -4.32 15.61
C GLU A 71 21.75 -4.99 15.63
N THR A 72 20.86 -4.53 14.74
CA THR A 72 19.59 -5.17 14.44
C THR A 72 19.47 -5.40 12.95
N ILE A 73 19.09 -6.61 12.57
CA ILE A 73 18.83 -7.01 11.20
C ILE A 73 17.32 -7.24 11.07
N ILE A 74 16.67 -6.43 10.25
CA ILE A 74 15.24 -6.54 9.95
C ILE A 74 15.08 -7.36 8.68
N ARG A 75 14.33 -8.46 8.77
CA ARG A 75 14.00 -9.35 7.67
C ARG A 75 12.49 -9.48 7.53
N PRO A 76 11.98 -9.94 6.37
CA PRO A 76 10.56 -10.24 6.19
C PRO A 76 10.04 -11.24 7.23
N GLU A 77 10.81 -12.28 7.55
CA GLU A 77 10.39 -13.39 8.40
C GLU A 77 10.40 -13.01 9.88
N TYR A 78 11.46 -12.33 10.32
CA TYR A 78 11.74 -12.03 11.72
C TYR A 78 12.67 -10.82 11.86
N VAL A 79 12.81 -10.32 13.09
CA VAL A 79 13.85 -9.36 13.47
C VAL A 79 14.89 -10.08 14.29
N GLU A 80 16.17 -9.92 13.91
CA GLU A 80 17.33 -10.47 14.59
C GLU A 80 18.11 -9.35 15.27
N ILE A 81 18.35 -9.49 16.56
CA ILE A 81 18.99 -8.49 17.41
C ILE A 81 20.28 -9.11 17.93
N LEU A 82 21.40 -8.49 17.56
CA LEU A 82 22.73 -9.01 17.77
C LEU A 82 23.39 -8.27 18.94
N GLY A 83 23.82 -9.04 19.94
CA GLY A 83 24.70 -8.58 21.01
C GLY A 83 26.13 -9.11 20.84
N GLU A 84 26.94 -8.98 21.89
CA GLU A 84 28.31 -9.55 21.90
C GLU A 84 28.28 -11.08 21.99
N ASN A 85 27.56 -11.61 22.97
CA ASN A 85 27.45 -13.04 23.25
C ASN A 85 26.01 -13.55 23.14
N LEU A 86 25.13 -12.82 22.44
CA LEU A 86 23.74 -13.26 22.27
C LEU A 86 23.17 -12.91 20.90
N ARG A 87 22.21 -13.72 20.45
CA ARG A 87 21.30 -13.41 19.35
C ARG A 87 19.86 -13.51 19.85
N TYR A 88 19.05 -12.52 19.52
CA TYR A 88 17.66 -12.45 19.94
C TYR A 88 16.75 -12.28 18.71
N TYR A 89 15.89 -13.27 18.50
CA TYR A 89 14.94 -13.34 17.40
C TYR A 89 13.53 -12.99 17.87
N VAL A 90 12.84 -12.18 17.09
CA VAL A 90 11.42 -11.86 17.27
C VAL A 90 10.68 -12.24 16.00
N MET A 91 9.69 -13.12 16.12
CA MET A 91 8.95 -13.66 14.98
C MET A 91 7.46 -13.71 15.30
N THR A 92 6.63 -13.50 14.28
CA THR A 92 5.17 -13.68 14.38
C THR A 92 4.75 -14.81 13.44
N SER A 93 3.94 -15.76 13.93
CA SER A 93 3.40 -16.79 13.05
C SER A 93 2.59 -16.17 11.91
N LEU A 94 2.76 -16.70 10.70
CA LEU A 94 1.97 -16.27 9.55
C LEU A 94 0.47 -16.55 9.77
N ARG A 95 0.11 -17.74 10.27
CA ARG A 95 -1.29 -18.22 10.28
C ARG A 95 -1.84 -18.54 11.66
N ASP A 96 -0.96 -18.81 12.62
CA ASP A 96 -1.36 -19.15 13.98
C ASP A 96 -1.42 -17.91 14.88
N PRO A 97 -2.25 -17.92 15.92
CA PRO A 97 -2.37 -16.81 16.87
C PRO A 97 -1.18 -16.78 17.85
N ALA A 98 0.05 -16.64 17.33
CA ALA A 98 1.27 -16.78 18.12
C ALA A 98 2.40 -15.83 17.70
N VAL A 99 3.17 -15.37 18.71
CA VAL A 99 4.42 -14.61 18.59
C VAL A 99 5.50 -15.37 19.35
N TYR A 100 6.72 -15.36 18.82
CA TYR A 100 7.87 -16.08 19.36
C TYR A 100 9.01 -15.11 19.63
N LEU A 101 9.66 -15.33 20.77
CA LEU A 101 10.83 -14.61 21.23
C LEU A 101 11.87 -15.66 21.58
N HIS A 102 13.00 -15.66 20.88
CA HIS A 102 14.01 -16.70 21.01
C HIS A 102 15.38 -16.08 21.23
N ILE A 103 16.08 -16.49 22.29
CA ILE A 103 17.41 -15.98 22.61
C ILE A 103 18.39 -17.15 22.61
N ASP A 104 19.46 -17.00 21.84
CA ASP A 104 20.64 -17.85 21.85
C ASP A 104 21.80 -17.12 22.54
N PHE A 105 22.43 -17.76 23.51
CA PHE A 105 23.71 -17.36 24.06
C PHE A 105 24.83 -18.08 23.30
N LEU A 106 25.87 -17.33 22.97
CA LEU A 106 26.96 -17.77 22.08
C LEU A 106 28.21 -18.23 22.85
N ASP A 107 28.10 -18.34 24.17
CA ASP A 107 29.11 -18.87 25.08
C ASP A 107 28.53 -20.03 25.91
N ASP A 108 29.37 -20.65 26.75
CA ASP A 108 29.01 -21.81 27.56
C ASP A 108 28.56 -21.43 28.99
N ASP A 109 28.45 -20.13 29.29
CA ASP A 109 28.10 -19.66 30.62
C ASP A 109 26.61 -19.87 30.92
N VAL A 110 26.26 -19.83 32.22
CA VAL A 110 24.85 -19.83 32.63
C VAL A 110 24.44 -18.38 32.93
N HIS A 111 23.62 -17.82 32.06
CA HIS A 111 23.10 -16.47 32.20
C HIS A 111 21.79 -16.45 33.01
N LEU A 112 21.65 -15.41 33.84
CA LEU A 112 20.39 -15.12 34.53
C LEU A 112 19.54 -14.17 33.68
N LEU A 113 18.46 -14.71 33.11
CA LEU A 113 17.50 -13.96 32.31
C LEU A 113 16.29 -13.54 33.17
N ASP A 114 16.11 -12.24 33.35
CA ASP A 114 14.89 -11.66 33.93
C ASP A 114 13.96 -11.15 32.82
N ILE A 115 12.72 -11.63 32.80
CA ILE A 115 11.66 -11.19 31.88
C ILE A 115 10.52 -10.56 32.68
N ASP A 116 10.29 -9.27 32.42
CA ASP A 116 9.25 -8.46 33.08
C ASP A 116 8.25 -7.93 32.04
N PHE A 117 6.95 -8.12 32.23
CA PHE A 117 5.93 -7.48 31.40
C PHE A 117 4.58 -7.33 32.10
N SER A 118 3.72 -6.50 31.51
CA SER A 118 2.31 -6.43 31.89
C SER A 118 1.43 -7.18 30.90
N ILE A 119 0.34 -7.75 31.40
CA ILE A 119 -0.72 -8.41 30.64
C ILE A 119 -1.97 -7.53 30.81
N PRO A 120 -2.24 -6.62 29.86
CA PRO A 120 -3.46 -5.80 29.90
C PRO A 120 -4.72 -6.66 29.77
N PHE A 121 -4.63 -7.75 29.00
CA PHE A 121 -5.74 -8.61 28.61
C PHE A 121 -6.96 -7.79 28.16
N ARG A 122 -6.73 -6.89 27.20
CA ARG A 122 -7.71 -5.88 26.76
C ARG A 122 -8.24 -6.23 25.38
N ILE A 123 -9.55 -6.34 25.23
CA ILE A 123 -10.19 -6.48 23.93
C ILE A 123 -10.10 -5.15 23.15
N MET A 124 -10.01 -5.26 21.83
CA MET A 124 -9.92 -4.11 20.95
C MET A 124 -11.18 -3.23 21.06
N TRP A 125 -11.00 -1.93 20.84
CA TRP A 125 -12.07 -0.94 20.66
C TRP A 125 -13.19 -1.49 19.74
N PRO A 126 -14.49 -1.21 20.01
CA PRO A 126 -15.03 -0.16 20.89
C PRO A 126 -15.18 -0.54 22.36
N PHE A 127 -14.85 -1.78 22.72
CA PHE A 127 -14.98 -2.23 24.10
C PHE A 127 -13.95 -1.56 25.02
N ASP A 128 -14.38 -1.26 26.24
CA ASP A 128 -13.52 -0.68 27.26
C ASP A 128 -12.64 -1.76 27.94
N GLU A 129 -11.74 -1.32 28.82
CA GLU A 129 -10.90 -2.23 29.61
C GLU A 129 -11.67 -3.07 30.64
N ASN A 130 -12.97 -2.81 30.82
CA ASN A 130 -13.81 -3.52 31.78
C ASN A 130 -14.54 -4.72 31.17
N TYR A 131 -14.53 -4.88 29.85
CA TYR A 131 -15.28 -5.90 29.11
C TYR A 131 -15.16 -7.33 29.66
N PHE A 132 -13.96 -7.77 30.05
CA PHE A 132 -13.78 -9.15 30.54
C PHE A 132 -14.23 -9.36 31.98
N HIS A 133 -14.64 -8.30 32.70
CA HIS A 133 -15.08 -8.26 34.10
C HIS A 133 -14.11 -8.88 35.12
N LYS A 134 -13.90 -10.20 35.02
CA LYS A 134 -13.03 -11.04 35.84
C LYS A 134 -12.14 -11.91 34.94
N VAL A 135 -10.85 -11.92 35.25
CA VAL A 135 -9.84 -12.77 34.60
C VAL A 135 -9.36 -13.86 35.56
N LEU A 136 -9.07 -15.03 35.02
CA LEU A 136 -8.52 -16.18 35.71
C LEU A 136 -7.05 -16.35 35.29
N ILE A 137 -6.19 -16.68 36.25
CA ILE A 137 -4.76 -16.93 36.01
C ILE A 137 -4.47 -18.37 36.42
N ASP A 138 -3.92 -19.15 35.50
CA ASP A 138 -3.40 -20.50 35.77
C ASP A 138 -1.89 -20.51 35.54
N THR A 139 -1.16 -21.20 36.40
CA THR A 139 0.30 -21.28 36.33
C THR A 139 0.76 -22.72 36.46
N ARG A 140 1.55 -23.19 35.48
CA ARG A 140 2.18 -24.52 35.46
C ARG A 140 3.69 -24.37 35.47
N GLU A 141 4.44 -25.46 35.36
CA GLU A 141 5.90 -25.44 35.45
C GLU A 141 6.54 -24.44 34.46
N ASN A 142 6.25 -24.58 33.17
CA ASN A 142 6.82 -23.75 32.10
C ASN A 142 5.77 -22.84 31.42
N MET A 143 4.64 -22.56 32.09
CA MET A 143 3.53 -21.83 31.48
C MET A 143 2.81 -20.93 32.47
N VAL A 144 2.42 -19.75 32.00
CA VAL A 144 1.37 -18.93 32.60
C VAL A 144 0.25 -18.79 31.58
N SER A 145 -1.01 -18.83 32.03
CA SER A 145 -2.15 -18.50 31.17
C SER A 145 -3.11 -17.55 31.86
N VAL A 146 -3.71 -16.67 31.07
CA VAL A 146 -4.73 -15.71 31.49
C VAL A 146 -5.95 -15.93 30.61
N MET A 147 -7.13 -16.07 31.20
CA MET A 147 -8.38 -16.25 30.46
C MET A 147 -9.50 -15.41 31.06
N ASP A 148 -10.50 -15.04 30.26
CA ASP A 148 -11.71 -14.48 30.81
C ASP A 148 -12.50 -15.55 31.58
N TRP A 149 -13.34 -15.12 32.53
CA TRP A 149 -14.15 -16.03 33.36
C TRP A 149 -15.05 -16.97 32.54
N GLU A 150 -15.53 -16.50 31.38
CA GLU A 150 -16.35 -17.29 30.45
C GLU A 150 -15.52 -18.21 29.53
N LYS A 151 -14.18 -18.19 29.63
CA LYS A 151 -13.24 -18.98 28.83
C LYS A 151 -13.43 -18.81 27.32
N ARG A 152 -13.86 -17.61 26.91
CA ARG A 152 -14.01 -17.21 25.50
C ARG A 152 -12.66 -16.84 24.91
N TYR A 153 -11.82 -16.16 25.68
CA TYR A 153 -10.50 -15.71 25.31
C TYR A 153 -9.48 -16.23 26.30
N GLN A 154 -8.35 -16.72 25.78
CA GLN A 154 -7.25 -17.18 26.59
C GLN A 154 -5.92 -16.80 25.95
N ALA A 155 -4.98 -16.35 26.77
CA ALA A 155 -3.59 -16.09 26.42
C ALA A 155 -2.69 -17.07 27.18
N PHE A 156 -1.67 -17.58 26.51
CA PHE A 156 -0.66 -18.48 27.05
C PHE A 156 0.72 -17.86 26.85
N TYR A 157 1.57 -17.98 27.87
CA TYR A 157 2.98 -17.61 27.87
C TYR A 157 3.76 -18.88 28.19
N ILE A 158 4.27 -19.53 27.16
CA ILE A 158 4.88 -20.87 27.23
C ILE A 158 6.38 -20.71 27.02
N PHE A 159 7.17 -21.29 27.93
CA PHE A 159 8.63 -21.18 27.94
C PHE A 159 9.26 -22.54 27.64
N SER A 160 10.37 -22.57 26.90
CA SER A 160 11.15 -23.79 26.70
C SER A 160 11.88 -24.22 27.98
N GLU A 161 12.17 -23.27 28.86
CA GLU A 161 12.89 -23.46 30.12
C GLU A 161 12.00 -23.25 31.34
N LYS A 162 12.42 -23.84 32.47
CA LYS A 162 11.74 -23.68 33.76
C LYS A 162 12.22 -22.44 34.51
N PRO A 163 11.32 -21.54 34.96
CA PRO A 163 11.72 -20.41 35.76
C PRO A 163 12.12 -20.84 37.18
N ILE A 164 13.25 -20.34 37.68
CA ILE A 164 13.65 -20.48 39.09
C ILE A 164 12.90 -19.51 40.00
N LYS A 165 12.33 -18.44 39.42
CA LYS A 165 11.47 -17.50 40.13
C LYS A 165 10.32 -17.07 39.22
N ARG A 166 9.10 -17.11 39.76
CA ARG A 166 7.92 -16.55 39.13
C ARG A 166 7.16 -15.70 40.14
N LYS A 167 6.80 -14.48 39.75
CA LYS A 167 5.90 -13.62 40.50
C LYS A 167 4.81 -13.08 39.59
N VAL A 168 3.57 -13.39 39.93
CA VAL A 168 2.38 -12.81 39.32
C VAL A 168 1.83 -11.77 40.28
N ILE A 169 1.71 -10.52 39.84
CA ILE A 169 1.18 -9.43 40.66
C ILE A 169 -0.05 -8.86 39.96
N THR A 170 -1.17 -8.83 40.65
CA THR A 170 -2.38 -8.16 40.18
C THR A 170 -2.54 -6.83 40.90
N ARG A 171 -2.63 -5.73 40.14
CA ARG A 171 -2.94 -4.38 40.67
C ARG A 171 -4.14 -3.82 39.93
N GLY A 172 -5.30 -3.82 40.59
CA GLY A 172 -6.57 -3.57 39.90
C GLY A 172 -6.80 -4.65 38.82
N LYS A 173 -7.02 -4.24 37.57
CA LYS A 173 -7.18 -5.15 36.43
C LYS A 173 -5.89 -5.48 35.69
N LYS A 174 -4.78 -4.84 36.05
CA LYS A 174 -3.47 -5.07 35.40
C LYS A 174 -2.77 -6.24 36.06
N ILE A 175 -2.32 -7.18 35.24
CA ILE A 175 -1.50 -8.31 35.67
C ILE A 175 -0.05 -8.00 35.27
N TYR A 176 0.88 -8.23 36.17
CA TYR A 176 2.32 -8.11 35.94
C TYR A 176 2.97 -9.45 36.17
N LEU A 177 3.84 -9.84 35.24
CA LEU A 177 4.61 -11.06 35.31
C LEU A 177 6.09 -10.72 35.43
N HIS A 178 6.73 -11.32 36.43
CA HIS A 178 8.18 -11.29 36.62
C HIS A 178 8.69 -12.72 36.67
N LEU A 179 9.60 -13.06 35.76
CA LEU A 179 10.17 -14.39 35.65
C LEU A 179 11.69 -14.31 35.64
N ARG A 180 12.35 -15.28 36.26
CA ARG A 180 13.81 -15.46 36.20
C ARG A 180 14.15 -16.88 35.76
N PHE A 181 15.06 -17.00 34.82
CA PHE A 181 15.55 -18.26 34.27
C PHE A 181 17.08 -18.33 34.35
N PRO A 182 17.67 -19.46 34.76
CA PRO A 182 19.05 -19.80 34.42
C PRO A 182 19.06 -20.42 33.01
N VAL A 183 19.74 -19.78 32.06
CA VAL A 183 19.78 -20.24 30.66
C VAL A 183 21.23 -20.49 30.29
N ARG A 184 21.56 -21.70 29.82
CA ARG A 184 22.89 -22.02 29.32
C ARG A 184 23.02 -21.69 27.83
N SER A 185 22.17 -22.29 27.00
CA SER A 185 22.30 -22.14 25.55
C SER A 185 21.20 -21.30 24.96
N LYS A 186 19.93 -21.73 25.10
CA LYS A 186 18.82 -21.08 24.43
C LYS A 186 17.54 -21.09 25.24
N ILE A 187 16.70 -20.08 25.02
CA ILE A 187 15.35 -20.02 25.58
C ILE A 187 14.37 -19.45 24.57
N THR A 188 13.18 -20.04 24.51
CA THR A 188 12.07 -19.58 23.69
C THR A 188 10.87 -19.24 24.57
N LEU A 189 10.23 -18.10 24.29
CA LEU A 189 8.91 -17.74 24.75
C LEU A 189 7.94 -17.73 23.56
N ALA A 190 6.91 -18.57 23.63
CA ALA A 190 5.73 -18.48 22.78
C ALA A 190 4.59 -17.74 23.50
N VAL A 191 4.15 -16.63 22.91
CA VAL A 191 2.99 -15.84 23.35
C VAL A 191 1.82 -16.19 22.43
N VAL A 192 0.87 -16.96 22.93
CA VAL A 192 -0.21 -17.58 22.12
C VAL A 192 -1.57 -17.11 22.60
N GLY A 193 -2.52 -16.88 21.70
CA GLY A 193 -3.91 -16.59 22.06
C GLY A 193 -4.92 -17.56 21.45
N LYS A 194 -6.12 -17.60 22.01
CA LYS A 194 -7.23 -18.46 21.58
C LYS A 194 -8.58 -17.76 21.78
N MET A 195 -9.53 -17.97 20.85
CA MET A 195 -10.92 -17.48 20.84
C MET A 195 -11.96 -18.63 20.75
N LYS A 196 -12.16 -19.40 21.83
CA LYS A 196 -12.95 -20.66 21.87
C LYS A 196 -12.47 -21.79 20.94
N GLU A 197 -11.68 -21.54 19.89
CA GLU A 197 -11.23 -22.59 18.96
C GLU A 197 -10.24 -23.57 19.60
N ALA A 198 -10.07 -24.74 18.96
CA ALA A 198 -8.95 -25.62 19.27
C ALA A 198 -7.64 -25.02 18.71
N LEU A 199 -6.55 -25.16 19.46
CA LEU A 199 -5.21 -24.81 19.00
C LEU A 199 -4.49 -26.07 18.55
N ALA A 200 -3.78 -25.99 17.43
CA ALA A 200 -2.83 -27.01 17.00
C ALA A 200 -1.49 -26.76 17.74
N VAL A 201 -1.45 -27.10 19.04
CA VAL A 201 -0.33 -26.73 19.93
C VAL A 201 1.00 -27.28 19.42
N ASP A 202 1.05 -28.52 18.94
CA ASP A 202 2.28 -29.12 18.42
C ASP A 202 2.87 -28.30 17.26
N ARG A 203 2.01 -27.85 16.33
CA ARG A 203 2.42 -26.98 15.21
C ARG A 203 2.84 -25.59 15.68
N ILE A 204 2.19 -25.05 16.72
CA ILE A 204 2.51 -23.73 17.27
C ILE A 204 3.87 -23.75 17.97
N LEU A 205 4.22 -24.84 18.65
CA LEU A 205 5.50 -24.96 19.36
C LEU A 205 6.65 -25.48 18.48
N ASP A 206 6.37 -25.80 17.22
CA ASP A 206 7.35 -26.14 16.20
C ASP A 206 7.87 -24.89 15.47
N LEU A 207 8.91 -24.26 16.02
CA LEU A 207 9.50 -23.04 15.45
C LEU A 207 10.14 -23.30 14.09
N GLU A 208 10.63 -24.51 13.83
CA GLU A 208 11.18 -24.88 12.52
C GLU A 208 10.09 -24.85 11.45
N TYR A 209 8.92 -25.41 11.74
CA TYR A 209 7.75 -25.33 10.86
C TYR A 209 7.30 -23.87 10.64
N GLN A 210 7.26 -23.07 11.71
CA GLN A 210 6.83 -21.67 11.61
C GLN A 210 7.80 -20.85 10.75
N ASN A 211 9.12 -21.04 10.93
CA ASN A 211 10.16 -20.38 10.14
C ASN A 211 10.06 -20.75 8.66
N LYS A 212 10.02 -22.06 8.34
CA LYS A 212 9.88 -22.56 6.96
C LYS A 212 8.59 -22.10 6.28
N THR A 213 7.51 -21.90 7.04
CA THR A 213 6.24 -21.39 6.51
C THR A 213 6.35 -19.93 6.08
N LEU A 214 7.03 -19.08 6.88
CA LEU A 214 7.27 -17.68 6.55
C LEU A 214 8.21 -17.53 5.36
N GLU A 215 9.31 -18.28 5.34
CA GLU A 215 10.29 -18.29 4.25
C GLU A 215 9.61 -18.58 2.90
N ARG A 216 8.89 -19.69 2.78
CA ARG A 216 8.15 -20.05 1.55
C ARG A 216 7.14 -18.98 1.16
N PHE A 217 6.42 -18.42 2.13
CA PHE A 217 5.44 -17.37 1.87
C PHE A 217 6.08 -16.13 1.25
N PHE A 218 7.20 -15.64 1.81
CA PHE A 218 7.86 -14.46 1.27
C PHE A 218 8.59 -14.73 -0.05
N GLU A 219 9.15 -15.92 -0.26
CA GLU A 219 9.64 -16.32 -1.57
C GLU A 219 8.55 -16.25 -2.64
N ASP A 220 7.34 -16.74 -2.33
CA ASP A 220 6.20 -16.69 -3.26
C ASP A 220 5.75 -15.25 -3.51
N VAL A 221 5.72 -14.40 -2.47
CA VAL A 221 5.43 -12.96 -2.63
C VAL A 221 6.46 -12.29 -3.53
N LEU A 222 7.74 -12.61 -3.40
CA LEU A 222 8.80 -12.02 -4.21
C LEU A 222 8.76 -12.49 -5.67
N LYS A 223 8.32 -13.73 -5.94
CA LYS A 223 8.14 -14.27 -7.31
C LYS A 223 7.00 -13.63 -8.10
N ARG A 224 5.95 -13.13 -7.44
CA ARG A 224 4.82 -12.43 -8.08
C ARG A 224 5.28 -11.10 -8.66
N VAL A 225 5.13 -10.83 -9.96
CA VAL A 225 5.68 -9.61 -10.57
C VAL A 225 7.15 -9.40 -10.16
N ASN A 226 8.02 -10.32 -10.59
CA ASN A 226 9.45 -10.21 -10.30
C ASN A 226 10.06 -9.13 -11.18
N VAL A 227 10.84 -8.22 -10.58
CA VAL A 227 11.44 -7.07 -11.26
C VAL A 227 12.95 -7.18 -11.16
N GLU A 228 13.61 -7.08 -12.31
CA GLU A 228 15.06 -7.00 -12.45
C GLU A 228 15.39 -5.77 -13.28
N THR A 229 16.21 -4.87 -12.75
CA THR A 229 16.57 -3.63 -13.45
C THR A 229 17.97 -3.14 -13.08
N ASP A 230 18.52 -2.25 -13.90
CA ASP A 230 19.73 -1.47 -13.60
C ASP A 230 19.50 -0.40 -12.52
N ASP A 231 18.25 0.03 -12.26
CA ASP A 231 17.92 0.83 -11.07
C ASP A 231 17.72 -0.05 -9.83
N LYS A 232 18.81 -0.37 -9.14
CA LYS A 232 18.78 -1.22 -7.94
C LYS A 232 18.00 -0.63 -6.77
N VAL A 233 17.84 0.69 -6.72
CA VAL A 233 17.04 1.35 -5.70
C VAL A 233 15.56 1.06 -5.92
N LEU A 234 15.09 1.17 -7.16
CA LEU A 234 13.74 0.77 -7.55
C LEU A 234 13.51 -0.72 -7.27
N GLU A 235 14.42 -1.58 -7.73
CA GLU A 235 14.31 -3.05 -7.57
C GLU A 235 14.13 -3.45 -6.10
N GLU A 236 14.97 -2.95 -5.22
CA GLU A 236 14.92 -3.24 -3.78
C GLU A 236 13.65 -2.68 -3.13
N SER A 237 13.26 -1.45 -3.49
CA SER A 237 12.07 -0.81 -2.93
C SER A 237 10.77 -1.53 -3.28
N LEU A 238 10.64 -2.05 -4.50
CA LEU A 238 9.49 -2.84 -4.93
C LEU A 238 9.40 -4.16 -4.16
N LYS A 239 10.54 -4.81 -3.87
CA LYS A 239 10.57 -6.03 -3.03
C LYS A 239 10.01 -5.74 -1.64
N TRP A 240 10.45 -4.67 -0.99
CA TRP A 240 9.93 -4.26 0.33
C TRP A 240 8.45 -3.86 0.29
N ALA A 241 8.02 -3.11 -0.73
CA ALA A 241 6.61 -2.73 -0.88
C ALA A 241 5.69 -3.96 -1.03
N LYS A 242 6.09 -4.95 -1.83
CA LYS A 242 5.36 -6.22 -2.01
C LYS A 242 5.26 -7.01 -0.71
N ILE A 243 6.37 -7.14 0.02
CA ILE A 243 6.40 -7.80 1.33
C ILE A 243 5.46 -7.08 2.29
N GLY A 244 5.55 -5.75 2.40
CA GLY A 244 4.67 -4.94 3.25
C GLY A 244 3.20 -5.16 2.92
N LEU A 245 2.83 -5.06 1.64
CA LEU A 245 1.44 -5.20 1.19
C LEU A 245 0.85 -6.59 1.54
N SER A 246 1.66 -7.64 1.49
CA SER A 246 1.23 -9.01 1.80
C SER A 246 0.82 -9.24 3.26
N ARG A 247 1.17 -8.32 4.18
CA ARG A 247 0.95 -8.52 5.62
C ARG A 247 -0.36 -7.95 6.19
N PHE A 248 -1.17 -7.29 5.36
CA PHE A 248 -2.42 -6.67 5.83
C PHE A 248 -3.61 -7.63 5.84
N LEU A 249 -3.44 -8.85 5.34
CA LEU A 249 -4.48 -9.87 5.36
C LEU A 249 -4.60 -10.46 6.75
N VAL A 250 -5.72 -10.20 7.41
CA VAL A 250 -6.01 -10.66 8.78
C VAL A 250 -7.19 -11.62 8.75
N LYS A 251 -7.13 -12.64 9.61
CA LYS A 251 -8.19 -13.60 9.85
C LYS A 251 -8.63 -13.52 11.31
N THR A 252 -9.86 -13.09 11.52
CA THR A 252 -10.48 -13.08 12.85
C THR A 252 -11.52 -14.20 12.97
N PRO A 253 -11.38 -15.14 13.91
CA PRO A 253 -12.39 -16.17 14.17
C PRO A 253 -13.80 -15.56 14.33
N GLY A 254 -14.78 -16.14 13.63
CA GLY A 254 -16.17 -15.66 13.62
C GLY A 254 -16.46 -14.52 12.63
N LEU A 255 -15.50 -13.62 12.38
CA LEU A 255 -15.69 -12.50 11.44
C LEU A 255 -15.35 -12.87 10.00
N GLY A 256 -14.15 -13.40 9.74
CA GLY A 256 -13.72 -13.74 8.39
C GLY A 256 -12.24 -13.43 8.16
N ARG A 257 -11.87 -13.28 6.89
CA ARG A 257 -10.52 -12.95 6.44
C ARG A 257 -10.62 -11.78 5.46
N GLY A 258 -9.81 -10.74 5.65
CA GLY A 258 -9.85 -9.52 4.84
C GLY A 258 -8.70 -8.58 5.18
N LEU A 259 -8.67 -7.40 4.57
CA LEU A 259 -7.54 -6.48 4.69
C LEU A 259 -7.78 -5.44 5.80
N VAL A 260 -6.75 -5.22 6.62
CA VAL A 260 -6.72 -4.12 7.60
C VAL A 260 -5.95 -2.91 7.07
N ALA A 261 -6.23 -1.72 7.60
CA ALA A 261 -5.69 -0.48 7.03
C ALA A 261 -4.25 -0.14 7.44
N GLY A 262 -3.83 -0.51 8.65
CA GLY A 262 -2.53 -0.09 9.16
C GLY A 262 -2.14 -0.72 10.49
N TYR A 263 -0.86 -0.66 10.82
CA TYR A 263 -0.33 -1.06 12.11
C TYR A 263 0.49 0.08 12.73
N GLY A 264 0.46 0.15 14.05
CA GLY A 264 1.26 1.06 14.86
C GLY A 264 1.05 0.78 16.34
N LYS A 265 1.99 1.23 17.19
CA LYS A 265 1.80 1.14 18.65
C LYS A 265 0.53 1.87 19.09
N SER A 266 -0.26 1.26 19.98
CA SER A 266 -1.37 1.97 20.62
C SER A 266 -0.92 3.25 21.32
N LEU A 267 -1.59 4.35 21.01
CA LEU A 267 -1.35 5.67 21.62
C LEU A 267 -2.31 5.92 22.81
N PRO A 268 -1.99 6.82 23.75
CA PRO A 268 -2.88 7.17 24.85
C PRO A 268 -4.28 7.66 24.41
N GLY A 269 -5.27 7.55 25.30
CA GLY A 269 -6.65 7.97 25.04
C GLY A 269 -7.44 6.98 24.16
N TRP A 270 -8.21 7.50 23.19
CA TRP A 270 -9.05 6.67 22.30
C TRP A 270 -8.26 5.59 21.53
N PHE A 271 -6.98 5.81 21.29
CA PHE A 271 -6.11 4.89 20.54
C PHE A 271 -5.50 3.77 21.40
N GLU A 272 -5.76 3.72 22.72
CA GLU A 272 -5.16 2.71 23.60
C GLU A 272 -5.67 1.30 23.32
N GLY A 273 -6.87 1.23 22.74
CA GLY A 273 -7.61 0.01 22.45
C GLY A 273 -7.37 -0.57 21.06
N ARG A 274 -6.33 -0.17 20.31
CA ARG A 274 -6.03 -0.72 18.97
C ARG A 274 -4.56 -0.55 18.57
N PRO A 275 -3.92 -1.50 17.84
CA PRO A 275 -2.58 -1.31 17.30
C PRO A 275 -2.66 -0.54 15.98
N GLY A 276 -2.73 0.79 16.05
CA GLY A 276 -2.96 1.63 14.87
C GLY A 276 -4.34 1.37 14.28
N TYR A 277 -4.42 1.24 12.96
CA TYR A 277 -5.66 0.95 12.21
C TYR A 277 -5.77 -0.54 11.81
N ALA A 278 -5.43 -1.45 12.73
CA ALA A 278 -5.40 -2.88 12.48
C ALA A 278 -6.79 -3.52 12.57
N TRP A 279 -7.74 -2.94 11.84
CA TRP A 279 -9.06 -3.48 11.60
C TRP A 279 -9.48 -3.28 10.15
N TYR A 280 -10.57 -3.92 9.74
CA TYR A 280 -10.99 -3.93 8.36
C TYR A 280 -11.63 -2.60 7.98
N PHE A 281 -11.23 -2.04 6.83
CA PHE A 281 -11.75 -0.78 6.31
C PHE A 281 -12.28 -0.99 4.90
N GLY A 282 -13.52 -0.58 4.61
CA GLY A 282 -14.07 -0.67 3.26
C GLY A 282 -13.20 0.09 2.27
N ARG A 283 -13.15 1.43 2.39
CA ARG A 283 -12.33 2.33 1.57
C ARG A 283 -10.89 1.86 1.38
N ASP A 284 -10.14 1.67 2.47
CA ASP A 284 -8.71 1.36 2.40
C ASP A 284 -8.46 -0.01 1.76
N SER A 285 -9.26 -1.02 2.11
CA SER A 285 -9.10 -2.37 1.58
C SER A 285 -9.32 -2.43 0.07
N GLU A 286 -10.18 -1.56 -0.49
CA GLU A 286 -10.42 -1.50 -1.92
C GLU A 286 -9.25 -0.86 -2.67
N TRP A 287 -8.68 0.25 -2.18
CA TRP A 287 -7.45 0.83 -2.73
C TRP A 287 -6.27 -0.16 -2.69
N VAL A 288 -6.16 -0.92 -1.62
CA VAL A 288 -5.16 -1.99 -1.48
C VAL A 288 -5.44 -3.14 -2.46
N SER A 289 -6.71 -3.51 -2.63
CA SER A 289 -7.12 -4.59 -3.52
C SER A 289 -6.75 -4.31 -4.98
N LEU A 290 -6.78 -3.06 -5.44
CA LEU A 290 -6.32 -2.69 -6.78
C LEU A 290 -4.85 -3.08 -7.01
N ALA A 291 -3.95 -2.75 -6.07
CA ALA A 291 -2.54 -3.15 -6.17
C ALA A 291 -2.33 -4.67 -5.97
N LEU A 292 -3.15 -5.34 -5.15
CA LEU A 292 -3.09 -6.79 -5.00
C LEU A 292 -3.52 -7.53 -6.28
N LEU A 293 -4.47 -6.97 -7.05
CA LEU A 293 -4.80 -7.46 -8.39
C LEU A 293 -3.58 -7.37 -9.32
N ASP A 294 -2.85 -6.25 -9.28
CA ASP A 294 -1.63 -6.05 -10.07
C ASP A 294 -0.51 -7.04 -9.70
N LEU A 295 -0.46 -7.49 -8.44
CA LEU A 295 0.47 -8.54 -7.99
C LEU A 295 -0.04 -9.96 -8.22
N GLY A 296 -1.29 -10.13 -8.67
CA GLY A 296 -1.90 -11.44 -8.84
C GLY A 296 -2.28 -12.14 -7.54
N ASP A 297 -2.38 -11.42 -6.41
CA ASP A 297 -2.93 -11.99 -5.16
C ASP A 297 -4.47 -12.00 -5.19
N PHE A 298 -5.00 -12.72 -6.18
CA PHE A 298 -6.44 -12.80 -6.41
C PHE A 298 -7.20 -13.41 -5.24
N GLN A 299 -6.56 -14.28 -4.46
CA GLN A 299 -7.20 -14.88 -3.29
C GLN A 299 -7.38 -13.85 -2.17
N ALA A 300 -6.38 -13.00 -1.89
CA ALA A 300 -6.53 -11.93 -0.90
C ALA A 300 -7.66 -10.96 -1.27
N VAL A 301 -7.74 -10.56 -2.54
CA VAL A 301 -8.82 -9.68 -3.05
C VAL A 301 -10.18 -10.37 -2.94
N LYS A 302 -10.27 -11.66 -3.32
CA LYS A 302 -11.52 -12.44 -3.20
C LYS A 302 -11.98 -12.54 -1.75
N ASP A 303 -11.09 -12.82 -0.83
CA ASP A 303 -11.40 -12.90 0.61
C ASP A 303 -11.91 -11.56 1.14
N ASN A 304 -11.27 -10.45 0.73
CA ASN A 304 -11.70 -9.11 1.10
C ASN A 304 -13.12 -8.79 0.59
N LEU A 305 -13.39 -9.03 -0.70
CA LEU A 305 -14.72 -8.85 -1.29
C LEU A 305 -15.78 -9.70 -0.58
N LEU A 306 -15.45 -10.94 -0.20
CA LEU A 306 -16.35 -11.81 0.54
C LEU A 306 -16.65 -11.28 1.96
N LEU A 307 -15.66 -10.69 2.64
CA LEU A 307 -15.86 -10.06 3.95
C LEU A 307 -16.76 -8.82 3.83
N LEU A 308 -16.51 -7.95 2.84
CA LEU A 308 -17.32 -6.77 2.57
C LEU A 308 -18.78 -7.14 2.29
N MET A 309 -19.01 -8.17 1.47
CA MET A 309 -20.36 -8.67 1.17
C MET A 309 -21.03 -9.32 2.39
N LYS A 310 -20.26 -10.01 3.25
CA LYS A 310 -20.79 -10.63 4.49
C LYS A 310 -21.35 -9.57 5.44
N TYR A 311 -20.69 -8.42 5.53
CA TYR A 311 -21.11 -7.28 6.35
C TYR A 311 -21.65 -6.12 5.51
N GLN A 312 -22.25 -6.42 4.35
CA GLN A 312 -22.96 -5.43 3.55
C GLN A 312 -24.24 -5.03 4.30
N GLY A 313 -24.50 -3.72 4.37
CA GLY A 313 -25.73 -3.18 4.94
C GLY A 313 -26.96 -3.72 4.20
N PRO A 314 -28.13 -3.80 4.87
CA PRO A 314 -29.36 -4.29 4.25
C PRO A 314 -29.81 -3.43 3.05
N ASP A 315 -29.43 -2.16 3.04
CA ASP A 315 -29.65 -1.18 1.98
C ASP A 315 -28.64 -1.31 0.81
N GLY A 316 -27.58 -2.11 0.96
CA GLY A 316 -26.53 -2.34 -0.03
C GLY A 316 -25.22 -1.63 0.26
N LYS A 317 -25.15 -0.81 1.31
CA LYS A 317 -23.96 -0.04 1.67
C LYS A 317 -22.82 -0.93 2.14
N ILE A 318 -21.59 -0.60 1.76
CA ILE A 318 -20.37 -1.22 2.30
C ILE A 318 -19.90 -0.44 3.53
N TYR A 319 -19.47 -1.17 4.57
CA TYR A 319 -19.00 -0.56 5.81
C TYR A 319 -17.78 0.33 5.58
N HIS A 320 -17.66 1.36 6.40
CA HIS A 320 -16.44 2.15 6.53
C HIS A 320 -15.42 1.37 7.34
N GLU A 321 -15.83 0.87 8.50
CA GLU A 321 -14.97 0.14 9.44
C GLU A 321 -15.67 -1.12 9.97
N LEU A 322 -14.92 -2.21 10.09
CA LEU A 322 -15.29 -3.41 10.86
C LEU A 322 -14.14 -3.75 11.79
N THR A 323 -14.36 -3.60 13.09
CA THR A 323 -13.36 -3.91 14.11
C THR A 323 -13.12 -5.43 14.17
N THR A 324 -11.90 -5.88 14.45
CA THR A 324 -11.63 -7.30 14.76
C THR A 324 -12.36 -7.78 16.02
N SER A 325 -12.95 -6.89 16.81
CA SER A 325 -13.84 -7.23 17.94
C SER A 325 -15.31 -7.37 17.52
N GLY A 326 -15.66 -7.07 16.27
CA GLY A 326 -16.98 -7.34 15.66
C GLY A 326 -17.94 -6.16 15.58
N SER A 327 -17.50 -4.92 15.83
CA SER A 327 -18.30 -3.71 15.66
C SER A 327 -18.19 -3.19 14.23
N VAL A 328 -19.30 -2.82 13.60
CA VAL A 328 -19.34 -2.34 12.21
C VAL A 328 -19.91 -0.92 12.15
N HIS A 329 -19.29 -0.07 11.33
CA HIS A 329 -19.63 1.34 11.14
C HIS A 329 -19.70 1.66 9.64
N TYR A 330 -20.60 2.54 9.23
CA TYR A 330 -20.89 2.81 7.82
C TYR A 330 -20.81 4.32 7.50
N ASP A 331 -19.70 4.97 7.84
CA ASP A 331 -19.58 6.43 7.80
C ASP A 331 -18.77 6.97 6.59
N ALA A 332 -18.61 6.19 5.52
CA ALA A 332 -17.86 6.56 4.31
C ALA A 332 -18.71 6.53 3.03
N SER A 333 -18.61 7.58 2.22
CA SER A 333 -19.36 7.69 0.95
C SER A 333 -18.70 7.03 -0.25
N ASP A 334 -17.40 6.83 -0.21
CA ASP A 334 -16.62 6.26 -1.31
C ASP A 334 -16.42 4.74 -1.20
N SER A 335 -16.64 4.13 -0.03
CA SER A 335 -16.44 2.68 0.19
C SER A 335 -17.32 1.82 -0.73
N THR A 336 -18.58 2.21 -0.95
CA THR A 336 -19.51 1.44 -1.80
C THR A 336 -19.21 1.56 -3.30
N PRO A 337 -18.96 2.75 -3.88
CA PRO A 337 -18.53 2.83 -5.28
C PRO A 337 -17.14 2.22 -5.52
N LEU A 338 -16.20 2.29 -4.55
CA LEU A 338 -14.92 1.58 -4.64
C LEU A 338 -15.11 0.05 -4.69
N PHE A 339 -15.99 -0.51 -3.85
CA PHE A 339 -16.32 -1.94 -3.90
C PHE A 339 -16.82 -2.39 -5.28
N ILE A 340 -17.67 -1.59 -5.92
CA ILE A 340 -18.19 -1.89 -7.27
C ILE A 340 -17.05 -1.89 -8.29
N LEU A 341 -16.16 -0.89 -8.22
CA LEU A 341 -14.97 -0.79 -9.08
C LEU A 341 -14.04 -2.00 -8.91
N THR A 342 -13.66 -2.33 -7.67
CA THR A 342 -12.76 -3.45 -7.38
C THR A 342 -13.38 -4.78 -7.78
N PHE A 343 -14.68 -4.99 -7.55
CA PHE A 343 -15.35 -6.21 -7.99
C PHE A 343 -15.27 -6.35 -9.52
N ALA A 344 -15.58 -5.28 -10.26
CA ALA A 344 -15.52 -5.31 -11.72
C ALA A 344 -14.09 -5.58 -12.21
N ARG A 345 -13.08 -4.91 -11.61
CA ARG A 345 -11.66 -5.16 -11.92
C ARG A 345 -11.22 -6.58 -11.55
N TYR A 346 -11.67 -7.13 -10.42
CA TYR A 346 -11.39 -8.51 -10.02
C TYR A 346 -11.87 -9.48 -11.09
N VAL A 347 -13.09 -9.31 -11.59
CA VAL A 347 -13.64 -10.17 -12.65
C VAL A 347 -12.86 -9.99 -13.96
N LYS A 348 -12.47 -8.76 -14.32
CA LYS A 348 -11.67 -8.49 -15.53
C LYS A 348 -10.24 -9.04 -15.43
N TYR A 349 -9.60 -9.01 -14.27
CA TYR A 349 -8.24 -9.56 -14.09
C TYR A 349 -8.24 -11.10 -14.07
N THR A 350 -9.22 -11.69 -13.39
CA THR A 350 -9.25 -13.15 -13.15
C THR A 350 -9.99 -13.93 -14.22
N GLY A 351 -11.02 -13.33 -14.83
CA GLY A 351 -12.01 -14.05 -15.63
C GLY A 351 -13.00 -14.88 -14.80
N ASP A 352 -13.12 -14.67 -13.48
CA ASP A 352 -14.00 -15.45 -12.59
C ASP A 352 -15.48 -15.08 -12.76
N VAL A 353 -16.04 -15.49 -13.90
CA VAL A 353 -17.45 -15.31 -14.27
C VAL A 353 -18.40 -15.99 -13.28
N ASN A 354 -17.98 -17.10 -12.66
CA ASN A 354 -18.81 -17.82 -11.69
C ASN A 354 -18.97 -17.03 -10.40
N PHE A 355 -17.88 -16.41 -9.91
CA PHE A 355 -17.95 -15.46 -8.81
C PHE A 355 -18.86 -14.28 -9.14
N ALA A 356 -18.71 -13.69 -10.33
CA ALA A 356 -19.55 -12.58 -10.78
C ALA A 356 -21.04 -12.93 -10.76
N LYS A 357 -21.42 -14.09 -11.33
CA LYS A 357 -22.80 -14.58 -11.36
C LYS A 357 -23.34 -14.87 -9.96
N ARG A 358 -22.54 -15.49 -9.10
CA ARG A 358 -22.94 -15.88 -7.73
C ARG A 358 -23.24 -14.67 -6.85
N TYR A 359 -22.45 -13.61 -6.97
CA TYR A 359 -22.52 -12.44 -6.10
C TYR A 359 -23.15 -11.20 -6.75
N TRP A 360 -23.69 -11.34 -7.97
CA TRP A 360 -24.33 -10.25 -8.73
C TRP A 360 -25.39 -9.49 -7.92
N ASN A 361 -26.16 -10.19 -7.09
CA ASN A 361 -27.19 -9.54 -6.27
C ASN A 361 -26.61 -8.58 -5.23
N SER A 362 -25.42 -8.85 -4.68
CA SER A 362 -24.75 -7.93 -3.75
C SER A 362 -24.31 -6.65 -4.47
N LEU A 363 -23.82 -6.77 -5.71
CA LEU A 363 -23.52 -5.62 -6.57
C LEU A 363 -24.75 -4.79 -6.90
N MET A 364 -25.88 -5.42 -7.24
CA MET A 364 -27.10 -4.69 -7.56
C MET A 364 -27.62 -3.90 -6.35
N LYS A 365 -27.47 -4.44 -5.13
CA LYS A 365 -27.77 -3.69 -3.90
C LYS A 365 -26.83 -2.50 -3.73
N ALA A 366 -25.53 -2.68 -3.95
CA ALA A 366 -24.55 -1.60 -3.87
C ALA A 366 -24.82 -0.49 -4.92
N LEU A 367 -25.10 -0.86 -6.17
CA LEU A 367 -25.49 0.07 -7.23
C LEU A 367 -26.74 0.87 -6.84
N LYS A 368 -27.79 0.17 -6.40
CA LYS A 368 -29.03 0.80 -5.93
C LYS A 368 -28.79 1.73 -4.76
N TYR A 369 -27.94 1.34 -3.82
CA TYR A 369 -27.55 2.18 -2.68
C TYR A 369 -26.95 3.49 -3.16
N VAL A 370 -25.89 3.43 -3.98
CA VAL A 370 -25.18 4.63 -4.46
C VAL A 370 -26.13 5.52 -5.25
N SER A 371 -26.92 4.97 -6.16
CA SER A 371 -27.92 5.73 -6.91
C SER A 371 -28.99 6.37 -6.03
N SER A 372 -29.35 5.76 -4.90
CA SER A 372 -30.33 6.33 -3.98
C SER A 372 -29.83 7.54 -3.18
N THR A 373 -28.51 7.81 -3.23
CA THR A 373 -27.89 8.97 -2.59
C THR A 373 -28.13 10.26 -3.36
N ASP A 374 -28.34 10.18 -4.67
CA ASP A 374 -28.69 11.30 -5.55
C ASP A 374 -30.14 11.74 -5.30
N LYS A 375 -30.36 12.71 -4.39
CA LYS A 375 -31.71 13.15 -4.01
C LYS A 375 -32.31 14.18 -4.96
N ASN A 376 -31.47 14.96 -5.62
CA ASN A 376 -31.90 15.97 -6.56
C ASN A 376 -31.98 15.46 -8.02
N ASP A 377 -31.65 14.19 -8.25
CA ASP A 377 -31.68 13.48 -9.54
C ASP A 377 -30.75 14.12 -10.59
N ASP A 378 -29.66 14.75 -10.13
CA ASP A 378 -28.65 15.38 -10.99
C ASP A 378 -27.55 14.40 -11.46
N GLY A 379 -27.55 13.18 -10.94
CA GLY A 379 -26.60 12.12 -11.26
C GLY A 379 -25.39 12.06 -10.35
N LEU A 380 -25.19 12.99 -9.41
CA LEU A 380 -24.04 13.01 -8.51
C LEU A 380 -24.32 12.29 -7.18
N VAL A 381 -23.30 11.65 -6.64
CA VAL A 381 -23.32 11.07 -5.29
C VAL A 381 -23.29 12.19 -4.25
N GLU A 382 -24.24 12.17 -3.32
CA GLU A 382 -24.37 13.14 -2.22
C GLU A 382 -23.90 12.53 -0.88
N ASN A 383 -23.14 13.30 -0.09
CA ASN A 383 -22.49 12.84 1.14
C ASN A 383 -23.37 12.94 2.40
N GLU A 384 -24.30 13.91 2.46
CA GLU A 384 -24.94 14.43 3.68
C GLU A 384 -25.62 13.40 4.59
N ARG A 385 -25.94 12.20 4.08
CA ARG A 385 -26.55 11.09 4.83
C ARG A 385 -25.84 9.75 4.63
N VAL A 386 -24.75 9.77 3.88
CA VAL A 386 -23.91 8.63 3.56
C VAL A 386 -22.71 8.60 4.52
N GLY A 387 -22.33 9.75 5.08
CA GLY A 387 -21.15 9.89 5.91
C GLY A 387 -20.19 10.87 5.24
N HIS A 388 -18.91 10.74 5.52
CA HIS A 388 -17.93 11.67 4.98
C HIS A 388 -17.45 11.24 3.60
N GLY A 389 -17.20 12.22 2.73
CA GLY A 389 -16.32 12.03 1.57
C GLY A 389 -14.87 11.88 2.02
N TRP A 390 -13.91 11.98 1.10
CA TRP A 390 -12.49 11.89 1.47
C TRP A 390 -12.06 12.91 2.53
N ILE A 391 -12.55 14.15 2.42
CA ILE A 391 -12.31 15.20 3.42
C ILE A 391 -13.43 15.14 4.45
N GLU A 392 -13.06 14.70 5.65
CA GLU A 392 -14.00 14.40 6.74
C GLU A 392 -14.29 15.64 7.63
N GLY A 393 -13.54 16.74 7.43
CA GLY A 393 -13.72 17.99 8.16
C GLY A 393 -12.53 18.96 8.01
N GLY A 394 -12.35 19.83 9.00
CA GLY A 394 -11.26 20.82 9.02
C GLY A 394 -11.57 22.09 8.21
N ARG A 395 -10.54 22.89 7.95
CA ARG A 395 -10.68 24.22 7.33
C ARG A 395 -11.07 24.20 5.85
N ILE A 396 -10.90 23.06 5.17
CA ILE A 396 -11.39 22.86 3.79
C ILE A 396 -12.92 22.70 3.76
N GLY A 397 -13.51 22.28 4.88
CA GLY A 397 -14.95 22.02 5.01
C GLY A 397 -15.38 20.68 4.42
N VAL A 398 -16.62 20.31 4.75
CA VAL A 398 -17.29 19.12 4.19
C VAL A 398 -18.11 19.55 2.98
N SER A 399 -18.15 18.72 1.95
CA SER A 399 -18.92 18.97 0.73
C SER A 399 -20.23 18.19 0.72
N HIS A 400 -21.25 18.78 0.08
CA HIS A 400 -22.47 18.06 -0.31
C HIS A 400 -22.11 16.93 -1.28
N THR A 401 -21.29 17.23 -2.28
CA THR A 401 -20.81 16.25 -3.27
C THR A 401 -19.37 16.56 -3.65
N THR A 402 -18.53 15.53 -3.88
CA THR A 402 -17.11 15.70 -4.23
C THR A 402 -16.80 15.28 -5.66
N SER A 403 -15.81 15.92 -6.26
CA SER A 403 -15.23 15.45 -7.53
C SER A 403 -14.53 14.09 -7.35
N TYR A 404 -13.91 13.83 -6.20
CA TYR A 404 -13.25 12.56 -5.87
C TYR A 404 -14.23 11.36 -5.92
N THR A 405 -15.31 11.40 -5.13
CA THR A 405 -16.27 10.28 -5.03
C THR A 405 -16.97 10.06 -6.37
N ASN A 406 -17.32 11.13 -7.07
CA ASN A 406 -17.98 11.02 -8.38
C ASN A 406 -17.06 10.52 -9.49
N ALA A 407 -15.75 10.81 -9.43
CA ALA A 407 -14.79 10.19 -10.34
C ALA A 407 -14.70 8.67 -10.15
N ILE A 408 -14.69 8.21 -8.90
CA ILE A 408 -14.76 6.78 -8.58
C ILE A 408 -16.08 6.19 -9.09
N TRP A 409 -17.20 6.88 -8.86
CA TRP A 409 -18.52 6.42 -9.26
C TRP A 409 -18.67 6.26 -10.78
N ILE A 410 -18.24 7.27 -11.56
CA ILE A 410 -18.18 7.20 -13.02
C ILE A 410 -17.36 5.98 -13.43
N LYS A 411 -16.19 5.79 -12.84
CA LYS A 411 -15.32 4.68 -13.21
C LYS A 411 -15.90 3.33 -12.83
N ALA A 412 -16.55 3.23 -11.67
CA ALA A 412 -17.24 2.02 -11.22
C ALA A 412 -18.38 1.63 -12.17
N LEU A 413 -19.18 2.61 -12.61
CA LEU A 413 -20.26 2.40 -13.59
C LEU A 413 -19.71 1.90 -14.93
N GLU A 414 -18.65 2.50 -15.47
CA GLU A 414 -18.02 2.04 -16.70
C GLU A 414 -17.61 0.57 -16.63
N GLU A 415 -16.86 0.21 -15.59
CA GLU A 415 -16.30 -1.13 -15.45
C GLU A 415 -17.41 -2.17 -15.20
N ILE A 416 -18.41 -1.87 -14.38
CA ILE A 416 -19.49 -2.82 -14.09
C ILE A 416 -20.49 -2.95 -15.24
N ILE A 417 -20.69 -1.91 -16.05
CA ILE A 417 -21.48 -1.99 -17.29
C ILE A 417 -20.80 -2.94 -18.26
N GLU A 418 -19.48 -2.85 -18.46
CA GLU A 418 -18.74 -3.78 -19.32
C GLU A 418 -18.88 -5.24 -18.85
N VAL A 419 -18.73 -5.49 -17.55
CA VAL A 419 -18.91 -6.83 -16.97
C VAL A 419 -20.35 -7.30 -17.11
N GLY A 420 -21.33 -6.43 -16.84
CA GLY A 420 -22.76 -6.73 -16.95
C GLY A 420 -23.17 -7.09 -18.37
N ASP A 421 -22.76 -6.30 -19.36
CA ASP A 421 -23.02 -6.55 -20.79
C ASP A 421 -22.39 -7.89 -21.22
N PHE A 422 -21.15 -8.18 -20.81
CA PHE A 422 -20.51 -9.49 -21.07
C PHE A 422 -21.30 -10.66 -20.48
N LEU A 423 -21.89 -10.48 -19.31
CA LEU A 423 -22.72 -11.49 -18.63
C LEU A 423 -24.17 -11.56 -19.14
N GLY A 424 -24.55 -10.72 -20.12
CA GLY A 424 -25.91 -10.62 -20.64
C GLY A 424 -26.91 -10.03 -19.64
N LYS A 425 -26.45 -9.17 -18.72
CA LYS A 425 -27.29 -8.44 -17.77
C LYS A 425 -27.83 -7.16 -18.42
N ASN A 426 -29.04 -6.76 -18.03
CA ASN A 426 -29.59 -5.49 -18.49
C ASN A 426 -28.96 -4.35 -17.67
N MET A 427 -28.13 -3.54 -18.34
CA MET A 427 -27.42 -2.40 -17.74
C MET A 427 -27.96 -1.03 -18.20
N ARG A 428 -29.20 -0.97 -18.72
CA ARG A 428 -29.78 0.26 -19.29
C ARG A 428 -29.83 1.40 -18.27
N GLU A 429 -30.30 1.11 -17.05
CA GLU A 429 -30.41 2.10 -15.98
C GLU A 429 -29.03 2.67 -15.62
N GLN A 430 -28.01 1.81 -15.48
CA GLN A 430 -26.65 2.21 -15.14
C GLN A 430 -26.01 3.05 -16.26
N LYS A 431 -26.34 2.77 -17.54
CA LYS A 431 -25.90 3.57 -18.69
C LYS A 431 -26.50 4.98 -18.67
N GLU A 432 -27.78 5.12 -18.33
CA GLU A 432 -28.41 6.44 -18.17
C GLU A 432 -27.84 7.21 -16.98
N ILE A 433 -27.62 6.54 -15.84
CA ILE A 433 -26.96 7.14 -14.68
C ILE A 433 -25.57 7.64 -15.08
N LEU A 434 -24.73 6.80 -15.70
CA LEU A 434 -23.39 7.17 -16.15
C LEU A 434 -23.40 8.43 -17.03
N LYS A 435 -24.35 8.51 -17.97
CA LYS A 435 -24.50 9.67 -18.84
C LYS A 435 -24.79 10.94 -18.02
N ARG A 436 -25.79 10.91 -17.15
CA ARG A 436 -26.15 12.06 -16.29
C ARG A 436 -25.01 12.46 -15.35
N THR A 437 -24.38 11.49 -14.69
CA THR A 437 -23.22 11.73 -13.81
C THR A 437 -22.08 12.39 -14.57
N ARG A 438 -21.77 11.97 -15.81
CA ARG A 438 -20.74 12.60 -16.64
C ARG A 438 -21.08 14.04 -17.02
N GLU A 439 -22.34 14.31 -17.37
CA GLU A 439 -22.81 15.67 -17.66
C GLU A 439 -22.71 16.57 -16.42
N ALA A 440 -23.15 16.09 -15.25
CA ALA A 440 -23.11 16.85 -14.01
C ALA A 440 -21.69 17.03 -13.44
N PHE A 441 -20.77 16.11 -13.72
CA PHE A 441 -19.37 16.20 -13.30
C PHE A 441 -18.67 17.48 -13.81
N GLU A 442 -19.14 18.03 -14.93
CA GLU A 442 -18.64 19.29 -15.49
C GLU A 442 -18.84 20.49 -14.54
N ARG A 443 -19.79 20.41 -13.59
CA ARG A 443 -20.03 21.46 -12.58
C ARG A 443 -18.85 21.66 -11.64
N PHE A 444 -17.99 20.65 -11.46
CA PHE A 444 -16.78 20.76 -10.66
C PHE A 444 -15.67 21.57 -11.37
N TRP A 445 -15.74 21.74 -12.69
CA TRP A 445 -14.75 22.50 -13.44
C TRP A 445 -14.88 24.00 -13.20
N ASP A 446 -13.77 24.63 -12.81
CA ASP A 446 -13.61 26.06 -12.71
C ASP A 446 -12.72 26.55 -13.87
N PRO A 447 -13.30 27.16 -14.92
CA PRO A 447 -12.54 27.61 -16.08
C PRO A 447 -11.63 28.81 -15.79
N GLU A 448 -11.97 29.65 -14.80
CA GLU A 448 -11.15 30.81 -14.43
C GLU A 448 -9.85 30.35 -13.75
N LYS A 449 -9.96 29.34 -12.87
CA LYS A 449 -8.80 28.75 -12.22
C LYS A 449 -8.09 27.70 -13.08
N GLY A 450 -8.79 27.10 -14.04
CA GLY A 450 -8.30 25.94 -14.79
C GLY A 450 -8.13 24.72 -13.87
N TYR A 451 -9.11 24.49 -12.99
CA TYR A 451 -9.02 23.52 -11.91
C TYR A 451 -10.35 22.82 -11.66
N TYR A 452 -10.33 21.54 -11.23
CA TYR A 452 -11.51 20.87 -10.69
C TYR A 452 -11.59 21.08 -9.18
N CYS A 453 -12.67 21.69 -8.69
CA CYS A 453 -12.82 21.93 -7.26
C CYS A 453 -12.94 20.63 -6.45
N VAL A 454 -12.69 20.71 -5.14
CA VAL A 454 -12.88 19.59 -4.19
C VAL A 454 -14.30 19.03 -4.27
N GLY A 455 -15.27 19.92 -4.31
CA GLY A 455 -16.68 19.59 -4.27
C GLY A 455 -17.58 20.81 -4.34
N LEU A 456 -18.88 20.56 -4.27
CA LEU A 456 -19.91 21.58 -4.19
C LEU A 456 -20.52 21.58 -2.77
N ASP A 457 -20.90 22.75 -2.27
CA ASP A 457 -21.70 22.88 -1.06
C ASP A 457 -23.20 22.63 -1.33
N VAL A 458 -24.01 22.66 -0.28
CA VAL A 458 -25.49 22.48 -0.32
C VAL A 458 -26.19 23.43 -1.30
N SER A 459 -25.60 24.59 -1.56
CA SER A 459 -26.15 25.62 -2.47
C SER A 459 -25.62 25.48 -3.90
N GLY A 460 -24.80 24.46 -4.16
CA GLY A 460 -24.16 24.22 -5.45
C GLY A 460 -22.93 25.10 -5.72
N ARG A 461 -22.43 25.84 -4.72
CA ARG A 461 -21.21 26.66 -4.88
C ARG A 461 -19.98 25.79 -4.78
N LYS A 462 -18.95 26.11 -5.58
CA LYS A 462 -17.67 25.43 -5.55
C LYS A 462 -16.91 25.72 -4.26
N ILE A 463 -16.39 24.67 -3.61
CA ILE A 463 -15.46 24.82 -2.49
C ILE A 463 -14.11 25.35 -3.04
N PRO A 464 -13.65 26.53 -2.61
CA PRO A 464 -12.63 27.30 -3.32
C PRO A 464 -11.18 26.89 -2.99
N HIS A 465 -10.93 25.60 -2.74
CA HIS A 465 -9.60 25.07 -2.41
C HIS A 465 -9.03 24.22 -3.56
N GLU A 466 -7.80 24.53 -3.95
CA GLU A 466 -7.04 23.74 -4.92
C GLU A 466 -6.34 22.60 -4.19
N THR A 467 -6.70 21.36 -4.54
CA THR A 467 -6.19 20.14 -3.91
C THR A 467 -5.79 19.11 -4.96
N ILE A 468 -5.00 18.11 -4.57
CA ILE A 468 -4.64 17.01 -5.47
C ILE A 468 -5.79 16.06 -5.81
N LEU A 469 -6.97 16.17 -5.20
CA LEU A 469 -8.07 15.21 -5.39
C LEU A 469 -8.51 14.98 -6.84
N PRO A 470 -8.44 15.96 -7.76
CA PRO A 470 -8.65 15.73 -9.20
C PRO A 470 -7.73 14.66 -9.81
N SER A 471 -6.57 14.37 -9.21
CA SER A 471 -5.69 13.28 -9.66
C SER A 471 -6.41 11.93 -9.76
N VAL A 472 -7.37 11.65 -8.88
CA VAL A 472 -8.21 10.43 -8.93
C VAL A 472 -9.07 10.40 -10.19
N GLY A 473 -9.64 11.55 -10.58
CA GLY A 473 -10.35 11.68 -11.86
C GLY A 473 -9.43 11.57 -13.07
N MET A 474 -8.18 12.02 -12.97
CA MET A 474 -7.20 11.91 -14.05
C MET A 474 -6.73 10.46 -14.25
N MET A 475 -6.35 9.76 -13.18
CA MET A 475 -5.86 8.38 -13.28
C MET A 475 -6.92 7.40 -13.78
N PHE A 476 -8.21 7.71 -13.56
CA PHE A 476 -9.33 6.94 -14.11
C PHE A 476 -9.81 7.42 -15.47
N ASN A 477 -9.17 8.42 -16.09
CA ASN A 477 -9.60 9.06 -17.32
C ASN A 477 -11.04 9.63 -17.31
N VAL A 478 -11.50 10.06 -16.13
CA VAL A 478 -12.77 10.79 -15.98
C VAL A 478 -12.60 12.25 -16.39
N ILE A 479 -11.50 12.88 -15.96
CA ILE A 479 -11.19 14.27 -16.33
C ILE A 479 -10.66 14.34 -17.76
N PRO A 480 -11.21 15.20 -18.64
CA PRO A 480 -10.72 15.37 -20.02
C PRO A 480 -9.25 15.79 -20.09
N GLU A 481 -8.54 15.28 -21.09
CA GLU A 481 -7.08 15.45 -21.21
C GLU A 481 -6.66 16.93 -21.36
N ASN A 482 -7.43 17.71 -22.12
CA ASN A 482 -7.20 19.14 -22.35
C ASN A 482 -7.36 20.03 -21.10
N ARG A 483 -7.74 19.46 -19.95
CA ARG A 483 -7.90 20.18 -18.68
C ARG A 483 -6.89 19.77 -17.61
N ARG A 484 -5.96 18.86 -17.92
CA ARG A 484 -5.04 18.27 -16.92
C ARG A 484 -3.74 19.05 -16.75
N GLU A 485 -3.19 19.55 -17.85
CA GLU A 485 -1.84 20.13 -17.93
C GLU A 485 -1.53 21.08 -16.78
N LYS A 486 -2.29 22.17 -16.63
CA LYS A 486 -2.10 23.15 -15.55
C LYS A 486 -2.07 22.53 -14.14
N MET A 487 -2.99 21.59 -13.86
CA MET A 487 -3.04 20.94 -12.55
C MET A 487 -1.82 20.03 -12.31
N LEU A 488 -1.35 19.32 -13.34
CA LEU A 488 -0.16 18.48 -13.26
C LEU A 488 1.11 19.31 -13.08
N GLU A 489 1.23 20.45 -13.77
CA GLU A 489 2.32 21.41 -13.53
C GLU A 489 2.33 21.93 -12.09
N ASP A 490 1.14 22.25 -11.56
CA ASP A 490 0.98 22.66 -10.17
C ASP A 490 1.38 21.52 -9.22
N PHE A 491 0.92 20.29 -9.44
CA PHE A 491 1.27 19.14 -8.61
C PHE A 491 2.78 18.88 -8.59
N ALA A 492 3.47 19.00 -9.72
CA ALA A 492 4.91 18.82 -9.79
C ALA A 492 5.70 19.95 -9.09
N SER A 493 5.13 21.15 -8.95
CA SER A 493 5.81 22.32 -8.37
C SER A 493 6.13 22.19 -6.87
N ASN A 494 6.99 23.07 -6.35
CA ASN A 494 7.30 23.12 -4.90
C ASN A 494 6.11 23.54 -4.03
N GLU A 495 5.03 24.04 -4.61
CA GLU A 495 3.80 24.35 -3.88
C GLU A 495 3.17 23.07 -3.34
N PHE A 496 3.09 22.02 -4.15
CA PHE A 496 2.55 20.73 -3.74
C PHE A 496 3.63 19.73 -3.34
N THR A 497 4.73 19.65 -4.10
CA THR A 497 5.68 18.53 -3.98
C THR A 497 6.88 18.81 -3.09
N THR A 498 7.26 17.80 -2.33
CA THR A 498 8.44 17.72 -1.46
C THR A 498 9.37 16.59 -1.91
N ASP A 499 10.59 16.52 -1.36
CA ASP A 499 11.52 15.42 -1.68
C ASP A 499 11.04 14.04 -1.18
N TRP A 500 9.91 13.99 -0.47
CA TRP A 500 9.29 12.78 0.07
C TRP A 500 7.80 12.66 -0.29
N GLY A 501 7.33 13.40 -1.30
CA GLY A 501 5.98 13.24 -1.85
C GLY A 501 5.14 14.52 -1.87
N VAL A 502 3.86 14.37 -2.19
CA VAL A 502 2.93 15.45 -2.53
C VAL A 502 2.00 15.79 -1.36
N ARG A 503 1.81 17.09 -1.10
CA ARG A 503 0.85 17.62 -0.12
C ARG A 503 -0.58 17.58 -0.68
N LEU A 504 -1.59 17.57 0.18
CA LEU A 504 -2.98 17.70 -0.31
C LEU A 504 -3.28 19.07 -0.92
N VAL A 505 -2.74 20.15 -0.33
CA VAL A 505 -2.96 21.56 -0.72
C VAL A 505 -1.64 22.27 -0.99
N LYS A 506 -1.72 23.38 -1.73
CA LYS A 506 -0.58 24.29 -1.96
C LYS A 506 0.02 24.78 -0.65
N LYS A 507 1.35 24.89 -0.60
CA LYS A 507 2.10 25.49 0.51
C LYS A 507 1.71 26.95 0.78
N SER A 508 1.34 27.70 -0.25
CA SER A 508 0.83 29.08 -0.16
C SER A 508 -0.64 29.20 0.23
N SER A 509 -1.38 28.08 0.33
CA SER A 509 -2.79 28.11 0.71
C SER A 509 -3.00 28.64 2.13
N GLU A 510 -4.08 29.40 2.35
CA GLU A 510 -4.45 29.93 3.68
C GLU A 510 -4.75 28.81 4.69
N VAL A 511 -5.22 27.66 4.19
CA VAL A 511 -5.48 26.49 5.03
C VAL A 511 -4.23 25.63 5.25
N PHE A 512 -3.06 26.03 4.75
CA PHE A 512 -1.85 25.22 4.86
C PHE A 512 -1.38 25.05 6.32
N ASP A 513 -1.42 23.82 6.83
CA ASP A 513 -0.72 23.34 8.01
C ASP A 513 0.13 22.11 7.66
N PRO A 514 1.47 22.16 7.81
CA PRO A 514 2.34 21.02 7.50
C PRO A 514 2.11 19.79 8.40
N ARG A 515 1.33 19.90 9.48
CA ARG A 515 0.91 18.79 10.34
C ARG A 515 -0.56 18.42 10.14
N GLY A 516 -1.33 19.28 9.49
CA GLY A 516 -2.76 19.08 9.37
C GLY A 516 -3.08 17.92 8.42
N TYR A 517 -3.96 17.03 8.88
CA TYR A 517 -4.26 15.75 8.24
C TYR A 517 -4.75 15.94 6.79
N HIS A 518 -5.68 16.87 6.56
CA HIS A 518 -6.13 17.31 5.22
C HIS A 518 -5.63 18.71 4.84
N GLU A 519 -4.67 19.28 5.56
CA GLU A 519 -4.37 20.71 5.46
C GLU A 519 -2.93 20.99 5.02
N GLY A 520 -2.13 19.98 4.65
CA GLY A 520 -0.79 20.23 4.13
C GLY A 520 0.27 19.23 4.54
N SER A 521 -0.10 18.18 5.27
CA SER A 521 0.73 16.99 5.39
C SER A 521 0.90 16.28 4.03
N VAL A 522 1.94 15.47 3.92
CA VAL A 522 2.24 14.63 2.75
C VAL A 522 1.78 13.21 3.05
N TRP A 523 0.99 12.64 2.15
CA TRP A 523 0.55 11.26 2.28
C TRP A 523 1.11 10.48 1.10
N PRO A 524 1.71 9.30 1.33
CA PRO A 524 2.10 8.43 0.24
C PRO A 524 0.92 8.03 -0.65
N LEU A 525 -0.30 7.98 -0.09
CA LEU A 525 -1.51 7.81 -0.90
C LEU A 525 -1.67 8.89 -1.99
N PHE A 526 -1.64 10.17 -1.58
CA PHE A 526 -1.81 11.30 -2.49
C PHE A 526 -0.69 11.35 -3.52
N THR A 527 0.52 11.05 -3.08
CA THR A 527 1.70 10.95 -3.95
C THR A 527 1.51 9.88 -5.01
N GLY A 528 0.93 8.72 -4.66
CA GLY A 528 0.63 7.65 -5.61
C GLY A 528 -0.50 8.00 -6.58
N TRP A 529 -1.57 8.65 -6.11
CA TRP A 529 -2.63 9.14 -7.01
C TRP A 529 -2.12 10.16 -8.03
N VAL A 530 -1.27 11.09 -7.58
CA VAL A 530 -0.61 12.05 -8.49
C VAL A 530 0.30 11.33 -9.47
N SER A 531 1.12 10.38 -9.01
CA SER A 531 1.97 9.56 -9.88
C SER A 531 1.17 8.82 -10.97
N LEU A 532 0.06 8.18 -10.60
CA LEU A 532 -0.84 7.51 -11.54
C LEU A 532 -1.50 8.49 -12.53
N ALA A 533 -1.91 9.67 -12.06
CA ALA A 533 -2.49 10.73 -12.89
C ALA A 533 -1.48 11.27 -13.93
N GLU A 534 -0.23 11.46 -13.50
CA GLU A 534 0.89 11.88 -14.35
C GLU A 534 1.18 10.82 -15.40
N TYR A 535 1.29 9.56 -15.02
CA TYR A 535 1.48 8.46 -15.98
C TYR A 535 0.34 8.35 -16.98
N GLU A 536 -0.92 8.40 -16.53
CA GLU A 536 -2.07 8.34 -17.44
C GLU A 536 -2.10 9.53 -18.42
N SER A 537 -1.52 10.66 -18.01
CA SER A 537 -1.38 11.88 -18.82
C SER A 537 -0.05 11.98 -19.57
N TRP A 538 0.78 10.92 -19.54
CA TRP A 538 2.10 10.85 -20.18
C TRP A 538 3.14 11.87 -19.67
N TYR A 539 3.04 12.31 -18.41
CA TYR A 539 4.10 13.01 -17.67
C TYR A 539 4.93 11.99 -16.88
N SER A 540 5.60 11.11 -17.62
CA SER A 540 6.26 9.91 -17.08
C SER A 540 7.44 10.21 -16.16
N ILE A 541 8.14 11.34 -16.34
CA ILE A 541 9.28 11.72 -15.51
C ILE A 541 8.80 12.06 -14.11
N ASN A 542 7.76 12.90 -13.99
CA ASN A 542 7.18 13.24 -12.70
C ASN A 542 6.47 12.04 -12.07
N GLY A 543 5.77 11.23 -12.87
CA GLY A 543 5.18 9.96 -12.42
C GLY A 543 6.21 9.07 -11.73
N TYR A 544 7.41 8.95 -12.31
CA TYR A 544 8.52 8.18 -11.73
C TYR A 544 9.05 8.82 -10.44
N VAL A 545 9.26 10.14 -10.42
CA VAL A 545 9.74 10.85 -9.23
C VAL A 545 8.81 10.64 -8.04
N HIS A 546 7.49 10.80 -8.24
CA HIS A 546 6.51 10.65 -7.16
C HIS A 546 6.38 9.20 -6.70
N MET A 547 6.41 8.22 -7.61
CA MET A 547 6.49 6.80 -7.24
C MET A 547 7.72 6.54 -6.36
N MET A 548 8.88 7.06 -6.76
CA MET A 548 10.12 6.89 -6.00
C MET A 548 10.09 7.64 -4.66
N ASN A 549 9.43 8.79 -4.54
CA ASN A 549 9.28 9.47 -3.25
C ASN A 549 8.60 8.57 -2.20
N ASN A 550 7.59 7.79 -2.60
CA ASN A 550 6.98 6.78 -1.74
C ASN A 550 7.93 5.60 -1.50
N ALA A 551 8.53 5.09 -2.57
CA ALA A 551 9.37 3.90 -2.55
C ALA A 551 10.65 4.05 -1.71
N LEU A 552 11.03 5.27 -1.31
CA LEU A 552 12.20 5.52 -0.48
C LEU A 552 11.90 5.55 1.03
N ASP A 553 10.63 5.61 1.45
CA ASP A 553 10.27 5.78 2.86
C ASP A 553 10.64 4.56 3.73
N TYR A 554 10.59 3.34 3.15
CA TYR A 554 10.87 2.08 3.85
C TYR A 554 12.25 2.02 4.52
N ARG A 555 13.19 2.89 4.12
CA ARG A 555 14.54 2.94 4.70
C ARG A 555 14.59 3.61 6.07
N ASN A 556 13.53 4.33 6.45
CA ASN A 556 13.50 5.17 7.64
C ASN A 556 12.33 4.80 8.56
N TRP A 557 12.46 5.12 9.86
CA TRP A 557 11.42 4.89 10.87
C TRP A 557 11.11 3.40 11.06
N THR A 558 9.95 2.92 10.62
CA THR A 558 9.62 1.48 10.69
C THR A 558 10.13 0.81 9.44
N LYS A 559 11.40 0.38 9.50
CA LYS A 559 12.13 -0.08 8.31
C LYS A 559 11.44 -1.27 7.66
N GLY A 560 11.47 -1.28 6.33
CA GLY A 560 10.72 -2.21 5.49
C GLY A 560 9.31 -1.72 5.17
N TYR A 561 8.82 -0.64 5.80
CA TYR A 561 7.46 -0.17 5.61
C TYR A 561 7.30 1.33 5.35
N ILE A 562 6.19 1.68 4.69
CA ILE A 562 5.86 3.05 4.29
C ILE A 562 4.83 3.65 5.24
N SER A 563 5.11 4.88 5.67
CA SER A 563 4.31 5.65 6.62
C SER A 563 2.94 6.08 6.06
N GLU A 564 1.96 6.30 6.93
CA GLU A 564 0.65 6.87 6.54
C GLU A 564 0.75 8.35 6.16
N VAL A 565 1.33 9.16 7.06
CA VAL A 565 1.41 10.62 6.92
C VAL A 565 2.79 11.11 7.32
N LEU A 566 3.36 11.95 6.46
CA LEU A 566 4.62 12.66 6.63
C LEU A 566 4.37 14.16 6.78
N HIS A 567 5.24 14.84 7.52
CA HIS A 567 5.12 16.28 7.75
C HIS A 567 5.43 17.09 6.47
N GLY A 568 4.57 18.06 6.13
CA GLY A 568 4.61 18.77 4.85
C GLY A 568 5.79 19.71 4.60
N LYS A 569 6.63 19.98 5.61
CA LYS A 569 7.81 20.87 5.51
C LYS A 569 9.14 20.24 5.90
N VAL A 570 9.11 19.10 6.58
CA VAL A 570 10.28 18.45 7.20
C VAL A 570 10.07 16.95 7.07
N TYR A 571 11.07 16.20 6.60
CA TYR A 571 10.91 14.76 6.43
C TYR A 571 10.88 14.04 7.79
N LYS A 572 9.68 13.74 8.28
CA LYS A 572 9.41 12.96 9.49
C LYS A 572 7.95 12.47 9.51
N PRO A 573 7.63 11.39 10.24
CA PRO A 573 6.25 10.95 10.43
C PRO A 573 5.41 12.01 11.14
N ALA A 574 4.14 12.07 10.77
CA ALA A 574 3.12 12.91 11.40
C ALA A 574 1.78 12.17 11.63
N GLY A 575 1.64 10.94 11.11
CA GLY A 575 0.44 10.11 11.22
C GLY A 575 0.42 9.18 12.43
N VAL A 576 -0.62 8.35 12.50
CA VAL A 576 -0.82 7.35 13.57
C VAL A 576 -0.19 6.02 13.17
N CYS A 577 -0.32 5.64 11.90
CA CYS A 577 0.19 4.36 11.40
C CYS A 577 1.56 4.52 10.70
N PRO A 578 2.66 4.08 11.31
CA PRO A 578 3.96 4.04 10.63
C PRO A 578 4.06 2.90 9.60
N PHE A 579 3.15 1.92 9.61
CA PHE A 579 3.03 0.90 8.58
C PHE A 579 1.60 0.89 8.05
N GLN A 580 1.37 1.41 6.84
CA GLN A 580 0.02 1.62 6.33
C GLN A 580 -0.20 0.98 4.95
N ALA A 581 -1.36 0.36 4.75
CA ALA A 581 -1.68 -0.48 3.60
C ALA A 581 -1.80 0.25 2.25
N TRP A 582 -2.59 1.33 2.18
CA TRP A 582 -2.69 2.13 0.94
C TRP A 582 -1.36 2.80 0.56
N SER A 583 -0.47 3.03 1.52
CA SER A 583 0.79 3.74 1.31
C SER A 583 1.75 2.79 0.63
N GLN A 584 1.71 1.52 1.04
CA GLN A 584 2.41 0.42 0.41
C GLN A 584 1.89 0.14 -1.00
N SER A 585 0.56 0.20 -1.19
CA SER A 585 -0.03 -0.02 -2.51
C SER A 585 0.40 1.06 -3.52
N MET A 586 0.64 2.29 -3.06
CA MET A 586 1.11 3.43 -3.86
C MET A 586 2.60 3.41 -4.26
N VAL A 587 3.27 2.26 -4.19
CA VAL A 587 4.52 1.98 -4.91
C VAL A 587 4.28 0.96 -6.01
N VAL A 588 3.49 -0.07 -5.71
CA VAL A 588 3.17 -1.18 -6.62
C VAL A 588 2.27 -0.73 -7.76
N GLN A 589 1.15 -0.06 -7.44
CA GLN A 589 0.16 0.32 -8.46
C GLN A 589 0.72 1.35 -9.47
N PRO A 590 1.45 2.41 -9.05
CA PRO A 590 2.10 3.30 -10.02
C PRO A 590 3.14 2.60 -10.89
N PHE A 591 3.85 1.59 -10.38
CA PHE A 591 4.76 0.79 -11.20
C PHE A 591 4.00 -0.02 -12.27
N VAL A 592 2.96 -0.75 -11.89
CA VAL A 592 2.23 -1.66 -12.80
C VAL A 592 1.25 -0.91 -13.72
N GLU A 593 0.30 -0.15 -13.16
CA GLU A 593 -0.71 0.59 -13.94
C GLU A 593 -0.15 1.88 -14.56
N GLY A 594 0.88 2.47 -13.96
CA GLY A 594 1.49 3.73 -14.42
C GLY A 594 2.66 3.51 -15.38
N MET A 595 3.81 3.09 -14.86
CA MET A 595 5.06 2.96 -15.62
C MET A 595 4.98 1.91 -16.73
N LEU A 596 4.42 0.73 -16.45
CA LEU A 596 4.18 -0.29 -17.48
C LEU A 596 2.87 -0.07 -18.25
N GLY A 597 1.93 0.67 -17.66
CA GLY A 597 0.62 0.87 -18.25
C GLY A 597 -0.18 -0.42 -18.42
N TYR A 598 0.13 -1.45 -17.62
CA TYR A 598 -0.41 -2.81 -17.74
C TYR A 598 -1.88 -2.83 -17.30
N LYS A 599 -2.77 -3.15 -18.24
CA LYS A 599 -4.22 -3.26 -17.98
C LYS A 599 -4.77 -4.54 -18.63
N PRO A 600 -4.90 -5.66 -17.89
CA PRO A 600 -5.43 -6.90 -18.41
C PRO A 600 -6.98 -6.91 -18.41
N ASP A 601 -7.55 -7.57 -19.42
CA ASP A 601 -8.96 -7.90 -19.51
C ASP A 601 -9.10 -9.36 -19.97
N ALA A 602 -9.18 -10.26 -19.01
CA ALA A 602 -9.33 -11.69 -19.21
C ALA A 602 -10.67 -12.06 -19.88
N LEU A 603 -11.73 -11.26 -19.68
CA LEU A 603 -13.03 -11.51 -20.32
C LEU A 603 -12.93 -11.34 -21.84
N LYS A 604 -12.21 -10.30 -22.28
CA LYS A 604 -11.96 -10.01 -23.70
C LYS A 604 -10.66 -10.60 -24.24
N LYS A 605 -9.93 -11.37 -23.43
CA LYS A 605 -8.59 -11.92 -23.72
C LYS A 605 -7.62 -10.87 -24.26
N ARG A 606 -7.57 -9.70 -23.61
CA ARG A 606 -6.80 -8.54 -24.05
C ARG A 606 -5.85 -8.05 -22.97
N VAL A 607 -4.69 -7.56 -23.39
CA VAL A 607 -3.77 -6.81 -22.54
C VAL A 607 -3.44 -5.49 -23.22
N ASN A 608 -3.56 -4.39 -22.47
CA ASN A 608 -3.01 -3.11 -22.88
C ASN A 608 -1.69 -2.87 -22.14
N LEU A 609 -0.68 -2.40 -22.87
CA LEU A 609 0.61 -1.95 -22.35
C LEU A 609 0.84 -0.50 -22.79
N ASN A 610 1.15 0.39 -21.86
CA ASN A 610 1.51 1.78 -22.15
C ASN A 610 2.84 2.07 -21.47
N LEU A 611 3.92 1.65 -22.12
CA LEU A 611 5.27 1.66 -21.56
C LEU A 611 5.77 3.10 -21.48
N ARG A 612 6.05 3.56 -20.25
CA ARG A 612 6.47 4.92 -19.90
C ARG A 612 7.75 4.86 -19.07
N ILE A 613 8.70 4.07 -19.56
CA ILE A 613 9.95 3.78 -18.87
C ILE A 613 10.85 5.02 -18.97
N PRO A 614 11.33 5.56 -17.84
CA PRO A 614 12.19 6.75 -17.89
C PRO A 614 13.56 6.40 -18.45
N SER A 615 14.22 7.38 -19.08
CA SER A 615 15.49 7.20 -19.81
C SER A 615 16.68 6.74 -18.95
N ASN A 616 16.61 6.90 -17.61
CA ASN A 616 17.62 6.40 -16.68
C ASN A 616 17.60 4.88 -16.50
N ILE A 617 16.56 4.19 -16.95
CA ILE A 617 16.46 2.73 -16.94
C ILE A 617 16.80 2.23 -18.34
N THR A 618 17.93 1.53 -18.47
CA THR A 618 18.33 0.90 -19.74
C THR A 618 17.92 -0.56 -19.80
N ARG A 619 17.66 -1.20 -18.66
CA ARG A 619 17.24 -2.59 -18.58
C ARG A 619 16.13 -2.76 -17.57
N LEU A 620 15.02 -3.32 -18.02
CA LEU A 620 13.89 -3.66 -17.17
C LEU A 620 13.32 -5.00 -17.61
N ARG A 621 13.36 -5.99 -16.73
CA ARG A 621 12.65 -7.26 -16.90
C ARG A 621 11.60 -7.37 -15.80
N VAL A 622 10.34 -7.47 -16.21
CA VAL A 622 9.20 -7.71 -15.33
C VAL A 622 8.59 -9.05 -15.70
N SER A 623 8.71 -10.03 -14.81
CA SER A 623 8.20 -11.38 -15.02
C SER A 623 6.95 -11.63 -14.21
N SER A 624 6.04 -12.46 -14.73
CA SER A 624 4.84 -12.90 -14.01
C SER A 624 3.83 -11.78 -13.69
N LEU A 625 3.60 -10.84 -14.63
CA LEU A 625 2.43 -9.95 -14.56
C LEU A 625 1.15 -10.78 -14.72
N PRO A 626 0.16 -10.62 -13.85
CA PRO A 626 -0.96 -11.55 -13.76
C PRO A 626 -1.94 -11.41 -14.93
N PHE A 627 -2.38 -12.54 -15.50
CA PHE A 627 -3.42 -12.59 -16.53
C PHE A 627 -4.25 -13.87 -16.39
N SER A 628 -5.44 -13.78 -15.79
CA SER A 628 -6.28 -14.95 -15.48
C SER A 628 -5.50 -16.05 -14.74
N THR A 629 -5.47 -17.28 -15.26
CA THR A 629 -4.70 -18.40 -14.72
C THR A 629 -3.22 -18.40 -15.13
N GLY A 630 -2.82 -17.45 -15.97
CA GLY A 630 -1.49 -17.34 -16.54
C GLY A 630 -0.82 -16.00 -16.23
N SER A 631 0.17 -15.65 -17.05
CA SER A 631 0.94 -14.42 -16.89
C SER A 631 1.53 -13.88 -18.19
N VAL A 632 1.83 -12.59 -18.20
CA VAL A 632 2.64 -11.92 -19.22
C VAL A 632 3.97 -11.47 -18.59
N SER A 633 5.06 -11.48 -19.36
CA SER A 633 6.33 -10.88 -18.94
C SER A 633 6.76 -9.84 -19.97
N VAL A 634 7.40 -8.77 -19.51
CA VAL A 634 7.86 -7.63 -20.31
C VAL A 634 9.35 -7.47 -20.08
N ILE A 635 10.15 -7.49 -21.14
CA ILE A 635 11.59 -7.24 -21.10
C ILE A 635 11.84 -6.03 -21.99
N CYS A 636 12.43 -4.98 -21.45
CA CYS A 636 12.79 -3.77 -22.16
C CYS A 636 14.30 -3.54 -22.00
N GLU A 637 15.00 -3.43 -23.11
CA GLU A 637 16.43 -3.19 -23.18
C GLU A 637 16.70 -2.03 -24.15
N ARG A 638 17.56 -1.10 -23.74
CA ARG A 638 18.00 0.01 -24.57
C ARG A 638 19.50 -0.12 -24.84
N GLU A 639 19.87 -0.21 -26.11
CA GLU A 639 21.26 -0.26 -26.56
C GLU A 639 21.55 0.95 -27.45
N GLY A 640 22.29 1.93 -26.92
CA GLY A 640 22.43 3.24 -27.58
C GLY A 640 21.07 3.94 -27.70
N GLU A 641 20.65 4.21 -28.93
CA GLU A 641 19.35 4.82 -29.25
C GLU A 641 18.24 3.78 -29.50
N ASP A 642 18.60 2.52 -29.73
CA ASP A 642 17.65 1.47 -30.06
C ASP A 642 16.95 0.94 -28.81
N MET A 643 15.64 0.71 -28.92
CA MET A 643 14.84 0.08 -27.87
C MET A 643 14.31 -1.27 -28.32
N PHE A 644 14.62 -2.31 -27.54
CA PHE A 644 14.17 -3.68 -27.73
C PHE A 644 13.18 -4.04 -26.63
N ILE A 645 11.98 -4.48 -27.02
CA ILE A 645 10.92 -4.88 -26.12
C ILE A 645 10.49 -6.30 -26.47
N THR A 646 10.57 -7.22 -25.52
CA THR A 646 10.10 -8.59 -25.65
C THR A 646 8.94 -8.84 -24.69
N ILE A 647 7.84 -9.33 -25.23
CA ILE A 647 6.66 -9.73 -24.47
C ILE A 647 6.56 -11.24 -24.51
N LEU A 648 6.52 -11.89 -23.35
CA LEU A 648 6.39 -13.34 -23.22
C LEU A 648 5.04 -13.69 -22.58
N LYS A 649 4.41 -14.75 -23.06
CA LYS A 649 3.11 -15.21 -22.58
C LYS A 649 3.22 -16.60 -21.98
N ARG A 650 2.67 -16.77 -20.78
CA ARG A 650 2.41 -18.07 -20.16
C ARG A 650 0.92 -18.17 -19.87
N TYR A 651 0.14 -18.52 -20.88
CA TYR A 651 -1.32 -18.62 -20.80
C TYR A 651 -1.84 -19.51 -21.93
N ASP A 652 -2.84 -20.34 -21.64
CA ASP A 652 -3.41 -21.23 -22.64
C ASP A 652 -4.42 -20.47 -23.52
N GLY A 653 -3.99 -20.12 -24.73
CA GLY A 653 -4.76 -19.36 -25.70
C GLY A 653 -4.12 -18.03 -26.10
N GLU A 654 -4.65 -17.42 -27.16
CA GLU A 654 -4.12 -16.16 -27.68
C GLU A 654 -4.58 -14.96 -26.82
N ILE A 655 -3.72 -13.94 -26.77
CA ILE A 655 -4.02 -12.65 -26.14
C ILE A 655 -3.93 -11.55 -27.19
N THR A 656 -4.96 -10.73 -27.32
CA THR A 656 -4.87 -9.49 -28.10
C THR A 656 -4.06 -8.46 -27.33
N LEU A 657 -2.99 -7.97 -27.91
CA LEU A 657 -2.06 -7.02 -27.30
C LEU A 657 -2.20 -5.66 -27.98
N LYS A 658 -2.48 -4.62 -27.19
CA LYS A 658 -2.42 -3.22 -27.63
C LYS A 658 -1.26 -2.54 -26.91
N MET A 659 -0.31 -1.99 -27.65
CA MET A 659 0.88 -1.37 -27.09
C MET A 659 1.02 0.09 -27.48
N ARG A 660 1.43 0.91 -26.52
CA ARG A 660 1.95 2.25 -26.75
C ARG A 660 3.29 2.39 -26.03
N VAL A 661 4.26 2.99 -26.70
CA VAL A 661 5.61 3.19 -26.17
C VAL A 661 5.92 4.68 -26.13
N GLY A 662 6.18 5.22 -24.95
CA GLY A 662 6.62 6.59 -24.77
C GLY A 662 8.13 6.69 -24.95
N ILE A 663 8.55 7.47 -25.94
CA ILE A 663 9.96 7.82 -26.19
C ILE A 663 10.17 9.32 -25.92
N PRO A 664 11.42 9.79 -25.77
CA PRO A 664 11.69 11.20 -25.55
C PRO A 664 11.15 12.10 -26.69
N LEU A 665 10.73 13.33 -26.36
CA LEU A 665 10.06 14.24 -27.30
C LEU A 665 10.90 14.57 -28.55
N LEU A 666 12.23 14.69 -28.38
CA LEU A 666 13.15 15.03 -29.47
C LEU A 666 13.56 13.83 -30.32
N SER A 667 13.27 12.59 -29.89
CA SER A 667 13.69 11.39 -30.62
C SER A 667 12.92 11.21 -31.92
N GLU A 668 13.64 10.92 -33.00
CA GLU A 668 13.09 10.54 -34.29
C GLU A 668 12.94 9.02 -34.38
N ILE A 669 11.93 8.54 -35.10
CA ILE A 669 11.65 7.12 -35.26
C ILE A 669 12.00 6.75 -36.70
N GLU A 670 13.06 5.98 -36.89
CA GLU A 670 13.47 5.53 -38.23
C GLU A 670 12.59 4.39 -38.72
N SER A 671 12.33 3.42 -37.84
CA SER A 671 11.47 2.28 -38.12
C SER A 671 11.02 1.62 -36.83
N VAL A 672 9.89 0.92 -36.94
CA VAL A 672 9.36 0.06 -35.89
C VAL A 672 9.21 -1.34 -36.48
N LEU A 673 9.86 -2.32 -35.87
CA LEU A 673 9.82 -3.71 -36.30
C LEU A 673 9.07 -4.55 -35.26
N VAL A 674 8.11 -5.36 -35.72
CA VAL A 674 7.44 -6.39 -34.91
C VAL A 674 7.85 -7.75 -35.45
N CYS A 675 8.48 -8.59 -34.63
CA CYS A 675 9.03 -9.89 -35.05
C CYS A 675 9.87 -9.77 -36.34
N ASP A 676 10.81 -8.83 -36.35
CA ASP A 676 11.74 -8.52 -37.45
C ASP A 676 11.09 -8.01 -38.74
N ARG A 677 9.81 -7.64 -38.69
CA ARG A 677 9.09 -7.06 -39.84
C ARG A 677 8.77 -5.60 -39.56
N ALA A 678 9.19 -4.72 -40.46
CA ALA A 678 8.78 -3.32 -40.42
C ALA A 678 7.26 -3.21 -40.53
N ILE A 679 6.65 -2.38 -39.69
CA ILE A 679 5.21 -2.12 -39.68
C ILE A 679 4.92 -0.64 -39.93
N GLU A 680 3.72 -0.35 -40.39
CA GLU A 680 3.17 1.00 -40.29
C GLU A 680 2.76 1.29 -38.85
N PHE A 681 3.03 2.49 -38.38
CA PHE A 681 2.72 2.95 -37.03
C PHE A 681 2.31 4.42 -37.04
N SER A 682 1.58 4.83 -36.01
CA SER A 682 1.27 6.24 -35.75
C SER A 682 2.03 6.71 -34.51
N TYR A 683 2.25 8.01 -34.41
CA TYR A 683 2.72 8.62 -33.17
C TYR A 683 2.12 10.01 -32.97
N TYR A 684 2.10 10.45 -31.73
CA TYR A 684 1.69 11.81 -31.35
C TYR A 684 2.47 12.27 -30.11
N GLU A 685 2.56 13.58 -29.90
CA GLU A 685 3.20 14.14 -28.69
C GLU A 685 2.15 14.31 -27.58
N LYS A 686 2.49 13.91 -26.36
CA LYS A 686 1.62 14.04 -25.19
C LYS A 686 2.44 14.05 -23.89
N GLY A 687 2.14 15.01 -23.02
CA GLY A 687 2.87 15.20 -21.78
C GLY A 687 4.36 15.42 -22.05
N ASP A 688 5.21 14.60 -21.44
CA ASP A 688 6.67 14.62 -21.63
C ASP A 688 7.19 13.57 -22.64
N ARG A 689 6.31 13.00 -23.47
CA ARG A 689 6.65 11.92 -24.42
C ARG A 689 6.13 12.12 -25.82
N LYS A 690 6.88 11.55 -26.77
CA LYS A 690 6.36 11.14 -28.08
C LYS A 690 5.82 9.71 -27.92
N VAL A 691 4.53 9.53 -28.12
CA VAL A 691 3.82 8.27 -27.92
C VAL A 691 3.72 7.53 -29.25
N VAL A 692 4.41 6.41 -29.37
CA VAL A 692 4.35 5.51 -30.53
C VAL A 692 3.23 4.50 -30.31
N GLU A 693 2.25 4.46 -31.21
CA GLU A 693 1.17 3.48 -31.17
C GLU A 693 1.48 2.29 -32.06
N ILE A 694 1.45 1.10 -31.47
CA ILE A 694 1.63 -0.16 -32.20
C ILE A 694 0.24 -0.69 -32.54
N PRO A 695 -0.06 -1.02 -33.81
CA PRO A 695 -1.30 -1.68 -34.19
C PRO A 695 -1.55 -2.95 -33.36
N GLU A 696 -2.81 -3.31 -33.13
CA GLU A 696 -3.15 -4.49 -32.31
C GLU A 696 -2.44 -5.75 -32.84
N GLN A 697 -1.79 -6.47 -31.93
CA GLN A 697 -1.05 -7.70 -32.23
C GLN A 697 -1.71 -8.89 -31.54
N ILE A 698 -1.51 -10.09 -32.11
CA ILE A 698 -1.90 -11.34 -31.45
C ILE A 698 -0.65 -11.94 -30.80
N LEU A 699 -0.65 -11.95 -29.47
CA LEU A 699 0.40 -12.57 -28.69
C LEU A 699 0.13 -14.08 -28.59
N LYS A 700 0.89 -14.86 -29.38
CA LYS A 700 0.93 -16.31 -29.32
C LYS A 700 1.81 -16.77 -28.17
N ASP A 701 3.11 -16.92 -28.34
CA ASP A 701 4.02 -17.31 -27.23
C ASP A 701 4.91 -16.15 -26.81
N SER A 702 5.45 -15.45 -27.80
CA SER A 702 6.26 -14.25 -27.62
C SER A 702 6.02 -13.25 -28.74
N LEU A 703 6.33 -11.99 -28.46
CA LEU A 703 6.37 -10.91 -29.44
C LEU A 703 7.60 -10.05 -29.17
N THR A 704 8.37 -9.73 -30.20
CA THR A 704 9.49 -8.78 -30.13
C THR A 704 9.12 -7.50 -30.86
N LEU A 705 9.52 -6.37 -30.30
CA LEU A 705 9.33 -5.04 -30.82
C LEU A 705 10.68 -4.31 -30.77
N HIS A 706 11.12 -3.76 -31.89
CA HIS A 706 12.35 -2.98 -32.00
C HIS A 706 12.01 -1.60 -32.54
N LEU A 707 12.29 -0.56 -31.77
CA LEU A 707 12.21 0.83 -32.20
C LEU A 707 13.63 1.30 -32.49
N LYS A 708 13.91 1.61 -33.76
CA LYS A 708 15.14 2.26 -34.18
C LYS A 708 14.95 3.75 -34.08
N LEU A 709 15.69 4.38 -33.17
CA LEU A 709 15.55 5.80 -32.87
C LEU A 709 16.80 6.56 -33.28
N LYS A 710 16.62 7.87 -33.46
CA LYS A 710 17.70 8.85 -33.61
C LYS A 710 17.48 10.03 -32.69
N ASN A 711 18.54 10.76 -32.38
CA ASN A 711 18.50 11.97 -31.57
C ASN A 711 17.87 11.69 -30.20
N PHE A 712 18.35 10.66 -29.50
CA PHE A 712 17.87 10.33 -28.17
C PHE A 712 18.30 11.39 -27.14
N SER A 713 17.36 12.29 -26.81
CA SER A 713 17.57 13.33 -25.82
C SER A 713 16.43 13.41 -24.82
N ASP A 714 16.74 13.29 -23.53
CA ASP A 714 15.75 13.27 -22.44
C ASP A 714 16.29 13.88 -21.15
N VAL A 715 15.41 14.09 -20.17
CA VAL A 715 15.77 14.53 -18.82
C VAL A 715 15.74 13.34 -17.87
N LYS A 716 16.82 13.14 -17.11
CA LYS A 716 16.81 12.11 -16.05
C LYS A 716 15.87 12.53 -14.92
N PRO A 717 15.00 11.63 -14.43
CA PRO A 717 14.13 11.94 -13.30
C PRO A 717 14.94 12.38 -12.06
N PRO A 718 14.66 13.58 -11.49
CA PRO A 718 15.40 14.10 -10.34
C PRO A 718 14.95 13.45 -9.02
N VAL A 719 15.27 12.18 -8.81
CA VAL A 719 14.97 11.45 -7.57
C VAL A 719 15.97 11.83 -6.48
N HIS A 720 15.48 12.42 -5.39
CA HIS A 720 16.30 12.79 -4.24
C HIS A 720 16.00 11.87 -3.05
N VAL A 721 17.03 11.24 -2.46
CA VAL A 721 16.87 10.44 -1.24
C VAL A 721 16.74 11.36 -0.01
N PRO A 722 15.56 11.47 0.62
CA PRO A 722 15.36 12.40 1.73
C PRO A 722 16.13 11.92 2.97
N LYS A 723 16.70 12.87 3.73
CA LYS A 723 17.38 12.58 5.00
C LYS A 723 16.42 12.87 6.15
N PRO A 724 16.31 12.01 7.18
CA PRO A 724 15.48 12.28 8.34
C PRO A 724 15.67 13.69 8.88
N PHE A 725 14.56 14.39 9.12
CA PHE A 725 14.50 15.77 9.60
C PHE A 725 15.02 16.85 8.62
N SER A 726 15.29 16.52 7.35
CA SER A 726 15.67 17.52 6.35
C SER A 726 14.47 18.32 5.83
N ARG A 727 14.75 19.50 5.26
CA ARG A 727 13.78 20.26 4.47
C ARG A 727 13.90 19.91 2.99
N SER A 728 12.81 20.06 2.25
CA SER A 728 12.79 19.85 0.80
C SER A 728 13.71 20.86 0.08
N ARG A 729 14.59 20.37 -0.77
CA ARG A 729 15.56 21.16 -1.56
C ARG A 729 15.80 20.61 -2.97
N GLY A 730 15.25 19.45 -3.30
CA GLY A 730 15.44 18.81 -4.60
C GLY A 730 14.80 19.58 -5.75
N THR A 731 15.06 19.07 -6.94
CA THR A 731 14.64 19.63 -8.22
C THR A 731 13.24 19.13 -8.57
N ARG A 732 12.44 19.97 -9.23
CA ARG A 732 11.10 19.65 -9.77
C ARG A 732 11.05 20.04 -11.22
N ILE A 733 10.51 19.17 -12.08
CA ILE A 733 10.26 19.51 -13.47
C ILE A 733 8.78 19.90 -13.59
N VAL A 734 8.53 21.14 -13.99
CA VAL A 734 7.19 21.76 -13.93
C VAL A 734 6.64 22.10 -15.30
N GLY A 735 7.38 21.84 -16.38
CA GLY A 735 6.89 22.06 -17.72
C GLY A 735 7.88 21.65 -18.80
N PHE A 736 7.34 21.30 -19.97
CA PHE A 736 8.07 20.98 -21.19
C PHE A 736 7.46 21.80 -22.32
N MET A 737 8.31 22.48 -23.10
CA MET A 737 7.85 23.28 -24.23
C MET A 737 8.79 23.09 -25.41
N LYS A 738 8.24 22.66 -26.55
CA LYS A 738 9.01 22.48 -27.77
C LYS A 738 9.15 23.83 -28.49
N GLU A 739 10.39 24.24 -28.76
CA GLU A 739 10.72 25.49 -29.46
C GLU A 739 11.56 25.12 -30.71
N GLY A 740 10.87 24.80 -31.82
CA GLY A 740 11.51 24.29 -33.03
C GLY A 740 12.10 22.88 -32.82
N GLU A 741 13.40 22.75 -33.07
CA GLU A 741 14.17 21.50 -32.85
C GLU A 741 14.71 21.37 -31.42
N LYS A 742 14.46 22.37 -30.55
CA LYS A 742 14.91 22.36 -29.16
C LYS A 742 13.76 22.10 -28.19
N LEU A 743 14.08 21.56 -27.02
CA LEU A 743 13.15 21.37 -25.93
C LEU A 743 13.55 22.23 -24.74
N LYS A 744 12.62 23.12 -24.35
CA LYS A 744 12.71 23.89 -23.11
C LYS A 744 12.14 23.06 -21.98
N VAL A 745 12.95 22.86 -20.94
CA VAL A 745 12.51 22.20 -19.70
C VAL A 745 12.48 23.22 -18.59
N ILE A 746 11.29 23.43 -18.03
CA ILE A 746 11.10 24.38 -16.93
C ILE A 746 11.23 23.60 -15.62
N TYR A 747 12.09 24.09 -14.73
CA TYR A 747 12.34 23.43 -13.45
C TYR A 747 12.29 24.41 -12.27
N GLU A 748 11.98 23.88 -11.09
CA GLU A 748 12.17 24.56 -9.81
C GLU A 748 13.20 23.83 -8.95
N GLY A 749 13.79 24.52 -7.98
CA GLY A 749 14.79 23.95 -7.07
C GLY A 749 16.17 24.58 -7.22
N LYS A 750 17.16 24.05 -6.50
CA LYS A 750 18.51 24.63 -6.48
C LYS A 750 19.44 24.07 -7.56
N ILE A 751 19.25 22.81 -7.92
CA ILE A 751 20.14 22.06 -8.81
C ILE A 751 19.39 21.88 -10.14
N PRO A 752 19.98 22.21 -11.30
CA PRO A 752 19.37 21.91 -12.58
C PRO A 752 19.23 20.39 -12.77
N PRO A 753 18.14 19.90 -13.42
CA PRO A 753 18.02 18.48 -13.73
C PRO A 753 19.11 18.03 -14.72
N GLU A 754 19.47 16.75 -14.67
CA GLU A 754 20.47 16.16 -15.56
C GLU A 754 19.85 15.82 -16.93
N ILE A 755 20.56 16.14 -18.01
CA ILE A 755 20.16 15.88 -19.40
C ILE A 755 20.96 14.71 -19.95
N VAL A 756 20.32 13.87 -20.76
CA VAL A 756 20.95 12.91 -21.66
C VAL A 756 20.72 13.41 -23.09
N GLY A 757 21.76 13.45 -23.92
CA GLY A 757 21.68 13.92 -25.31
C GLY A 757 21.74 15.44 -25.47
N ASP A 758 21.43 15.93 -26.67
CA ASP A 758 21.53 17.34 -27.08
C ASP A 758 20.14 17.98 -27.34
N GLY A 759 20.09 19.30 -27.53
CA GLY A 759 18.86 20.00 -27.93
C GLY A 759 17.91 20.35 -26.76
N ILE A 760 18.24 19.99 -25.53
CA ILE A 760 17.50 20.38 -24.33
C ILE A 760 18.19 21.56 -23.65
N TYR A 761 17.42 22.58 -23.26
CA TYR A 761 17.90 23.67 -22.39
C TYR A 761 16.96 23.89 -21.21
N LEU A 762 17.55 24.27 -20.08
CA LEU A 762 16.89 24.32 -18.80
C LEU A 762 16.57 25.76 -18.41
N VAL A 763 15.32 26.02 -18.05
CA VAL A 763 14.86 27.33 -17.58
C VAL A 763 14.34 27.19 -16.17
N LYS A 764 14.93 27.96 -15.25
CA LYS A 764 14.48 27.95 -13.86
C LYS A 764 13.23 28.81 -13.71
N ARG A 765 12.12 28.23 -13.24
CA ARG A 765 10.89 28.98 -12.92
C ARG A 765 11.20 30.01 -11.84
N ASN A 766 10.83 31.28 -12.08
CA ASN A 766 11.02 32.41 -11.17
C ASN A 766 12.47 32.84 -10.89
N GLN A 767 13.42 32.58 -11.79
CA GLN A 767 14.54 33.52 -11.93
C GLN A 767 14.04 34.72 -12.72
N ASP A 768 14.03 35.88 -12.06
CA ASP A 768 13.90 37.20 -12.69
C ASP A 768 14.68 37.19 -14.01
N SER A 769 14.00 37.41 -15.13
CA SER A 769 14.57 37.36 -16.49
C SER A 769 15.53 38.54 -16.78
N SER A 770 16.15 39.08 -15.73
CA SER A 770 17.06 40.23 -15.71
C SER A 770 18.48 39.88 -15.26
N LYS A 771 18.84 38.59 -15.14
CA LYS A 771 20.20 38.16 -14.82
C LYS A 771 20.77 37.12 -15.77
#